data_AF-A0A0C3CTN6-F1
#
_entry.id   AF-A0A0C3CTN6-F1
#
_cell.length_a   1.000
_cell.length_b   1.000
_cell.length_c   1.000
_cell.angle_alpha   90.00
_cell.angle_beta   90.00
_cell.angle_gamma   90.00
#
_symmetry.space_group_name_H-M   'P 1'
#
loop_
_entity.id
_entity.type
_entity.pdbx_description
1 polymer ?
#
loop_
_entity_poly.entity_id
_entity_poly.type
_entity_poly.pdbx_seq_one_letter_code
_entity_poly.pdbx_strand_id
1 'polypeptide(L)'
;MSATTLQRYRGVVALVGPIVNDLAQAALGDMQNVTYSPLDPKLFHITLATRHELRNLTSEQSTRIYNAVPDTQHIFSAGVGGVVREGVYWVVIIWAAGQQLRRQCGLPPKHFHITLSSNDIHEIDKGLASLFSGQPHPSSYGPEFLDHASFTLFSFAQFKLAQEYSANLIALDAGSYKGFLRLGDAALSDGQSKLAMLAYACAYERATDDKVKDYCLKKLIECSKGTEWGLVFQEDEITQLSSFPHISSHLLAPYSQSLRDFLSEQELAPSLLLEPRTAMFIPSPITSMGISGFYKLPRFFRWLIPHHLAIMSTPRNEDDVTALASASLGIRHVLTLTEETPLDQSWFRGKQITNTFLPVPNFHPPSIEQMDIIMRLVDDQKNVPLLIHCGGGKGRAGTVAACYLAAYGFQKPVPYQDHPELAAAEAISSLRSLRPGSLETSQQEEFVSKWCSTIWKRQSIYPELPSEPSPGPLEIEGSGLDTGDLFVLVGLPGSGKSFFANCLLSRDSSNWIYISQDVSGSRDSCETQIGRTPKGKRAILDRCNTSASDRKLWLELASNWCVAPICVWFDYDRDLCTSRAQMRADHPTLPPGSRVRNAVEQMQKVFVRPSLEEGFKSIVTIRSFAAAQEAILRLSPPLMILKFPRTPHIFDLGAATTDDIHAEFSSFGNVGGNVVITEKIDGANMGFSLSSDRSRILVQNRSHYINPSTHEQFKKLGLWVERHQEELRSILDRDPYFPERYILYGEWTYATHSIPYTQLPDLFLAYDFFDRKTQTFINTKGLHSLLSSTTICSVPVLHEGQMPADAELLAMIQRKSAFYDGRMEGVYVKVETKGSVRLRGKVVRSDFIAGNDHWTRGNLRVNTLRLS
;
A
#
# COMPACT_ATOMS: atom_id res chain seq x y z
N MET A 1 58.46 9.30 13.29
CA MET A 1 58.20 7.85 13.44
C MET A 1 57.84 7.31 12.06
N SER A 2 58.42 6.18 11.65
CA SER A 2 58.13 5.58 10.33
C SER A 2 56.66 5.20 10.21
N ALA A 3 55.99 5.52 9.10
CA ALA A 3 54.62 5.10 8.85
C ALA A 3 54.49 3.56 8.80
N THR A 4 53.29 3.03 9.06
CA THR A 4 52.99 1.62 8.82
C THR A 4 53.00 1.35 7.31
N THR A 5 53.84 0.43 6.85
CA THR A 5 54.07 0.19 5.41
C THR A 5 54.05 -1.29 5.07
N LEU A 6 53.46 -1.60 3.91
CA LEU A 6 53.57 -2.92 3.28
C LEU A 6 54.91 -3.01 2.56
N GLN A 7 55.78 -3.93 2.96
CA GLN A 7 57.10 -4.06 2.34
C GLN A 7 57.61 -5.50 2.34
N ARG A 8 58.70 -5.73 1.60
CA ARG A 8 59.42 -6.99 1.65
C ARG A 8 60.15 -7.09 2.99
N TYR A 9 59.74 -8.04 3.81
CA TYR A 9 60.29 -8.25 5.15
C TYR A 9 60.66 -9.72 5.29
N ARG A 10 61.94 -10.03 5.51
CA ARG A 10 62.43 -11.41 5.75
C ARG A 10 61.98 -12.42 4.68
N GLY A 11 61.92 -11.99 3.43
CA GLY A 11 61.54 -12.84 2.29
C GLY A 11 60.03 -13.01 2.08
N VAL A 12 59.18 -12.50 2.98
CA VAL A 12 57.74 -12.38 2.77
C VAL A 12 57.36 -10.95 2.37
N VAL A 13 56.12 -10.75 1.94
CA VAL A 13 55.52 -9.39 1.90
C VAL A 13 54.67 -9.26 3.14
N ALA A 14 55.00 -8.28 3.99
CA ALA A 14 54.37 -8.10 5.28
C ALA A 14 54.16 -6.63 5.60
N LEU A 15 53.13 -6.38 6.40
CA LEU A 15 52.90 -5.09 7.01
C LEU A 15 53.74 -4.97 8.27
N VAL A 16 54.51 -3.90 8.36
CA VAL A 16 55.33 -3.56 9.54
C VAL A 16 55.20 -2.08 9.86
N GLY A 17 55.38 -1.72 11.12
CA GLY A 17 55.38 -0.34 11.58
C GLY A 17 54.66 -0.15 12.91
N PRO A 18 54.43 1.11 13.32
CA PRO A 18 53.94 1.45 14.65
C PRO A 18 52.63 0.73 15.00
N ILE A 19 51.64 0.73 14.11
CA ILE A 19 50.32 0.10 14.38
C ILE A 19 50.48 -1.39 14.73
N VAL A 20 51.34 -2.11 14.01
CA VAL A 20 51.58 -3.53 14.27
C VAL A 20 52.22 -3.73 15.64
N ASN A 21 53.18 -2.87 15.99
CA ASN A 21 53.84 -2.93 17.30
C ASN A 21 52.87 -2.57 18.43
N ASP A 22 52.04 -1.54 18.25
CA ASP A 22 51.10 -1.07 19.26
C ASP A 22 50.04 -2.14 19.56
N LEU A 23 49.48 -2.79 18.52
CA LEU A 23 48.56 -3.91 18.68
C LEU A 23 49.20 -5.11 19.39
N ALA A 24 50.47 -5.41 19.09
CA ALA A 24 51.20 -6.47 19.76
C ALA A 24 51.46 -6.12 21.23
N GLN A 25 51.91 -4.90 21.54
CA GLN A 25 52.19 -4.44 22.90
C GLN A 25 50.94 -4.40 23.77
N ALA A 26 49.80 -3.95 23.22
CA ALA A 26 48.52 -4.01 23.92
C ALA A 26 48.18 -5.45 24.33
N ALA A 27 48.30 -6.40 23.40
CA ALA A 27 48.05 -7.82 23.67
C ALA A 27 49.03 -8.45 24.68
N LEU A 28 50.31 -8.04 24.67
CA LEU A 28 51.29 -8.47 25.68
C LEU A 28 50.91 -7.97 27.08
N GLY A 29 50.34 -6.77 27.18
CA GLY A 29 49.79 -6.20 28.42
C GLY A 29 48.67 -7.05 29.02
N ASP A 30 47.81 -7.61 28.17
CA ASP A 30 46.70 -8.48 28.61
C ASP A 30 47.17 -9.89 29.04
N MET A 31 48.39 -10.29 28.67
CA MET A 31 48.98 -11.62 28.95
C MET A 31 49.93 -11.64 30.17
N GLN A 32 49.93 -10.62 31.03
CA GLN A 32 50.89 -10.48 32.16
C GLN A 32 50.96 -11.69 33.12
N ASN A 33 49.92 -12.53 33.16
CA ASN A 33 49.84 -13.70 34.05
C ASN A 33 50.14 -15.04 33.36
N VAL A 34 50.63 -15.03 32.12
CA VAL A 34 50.90 -16.25 31.33
C VAL A 34 52.41 -16.44 31.16
N THR A 35 52.93 -17.63 31.48
CA THR A 35 54.36 -17.96 31.31
C THR A 35 54.64 -18.41 29.87
N TYR A 36 55.43 -17.64 29.12
CA TYR A 36 55.88 -17.98 27.76
C TYR A 36 57.19 -17.25 27.39
N SER A 37 57.82 -17.65 26.29
CA SER A 37 59.00 -16.98 25.73
C SER A 37 58.57 -15.93 24.70
N PRO A 38 58.69 -14.61 24.98
CA PRO A 38 58.23 -13.58 24.06
C PRO A 38 59.14 -13.44 22.83
N LEU A 39 58.54 -13.12 21.68
CA LEU A 39 59.25 -12.78 20.46
C LEU A 39 59.89 -11.38 20.59
N ASP A 40 61.06 -11.17 19.98
CA ASP A 40 61.67 -9.84 19.91
C ASP A 40 60.70 -8.85 19.22
N PRO A 41 60.34 -7.71 19.85
CA PRO A 41 59.40 -6.74 19.29
C PRO A 41 59.78 -6.20 17.90
N LYS A 42 61.07 -6.21 17.55
CA LYS A 42 61.53 -5.81 16.19
C LYS A 42 61.06 -6.78 15.10
N LEU A 43 60.50 -7.93 15.49
CA LEU A 43 60.08 -9.01 14.61
C LEU A 43 58.56 -9.03 14.36
N PHE A 44 57.78 -8.17 15.02
CA PHE A 44 56.35 -8.10 14.81
C PHE A 44 56.03 -7.63 13.38
N HIS A 45 55.19 -8.42 12.71
CA HIS A 45 54.77 -8.17 11.34
C HIS A 45 53.45 -8.92 11.08
N ILE A 46 52.65 -8.42 10.14
CA ILE A 46 51.48 -9.13 9.62
C ILE A 46 51.82 -9.62 8.21
N THR A 47 51.91 -10.94 8.02
CA THR A 47 52.31 -11.49 6.71
C THR A 47 51.15 -11.45 5.72
N LEU A 48 51.23 -10.54 4.73
CA LEU A 48 50.30 -10.49 3.60
C LEU A 48 50.50 -11.68 2.65
N ALA A 49 51.73 -11.99 2.24
CA ALA A 49 52.04 -13.09 1.30
C ALA A 49 53.33 -13.83 1.71
N THR A 50 53.26 -15.15 1.75
CA THR A 50 54.38 -16.02 2.16
C THR A 50 55.41 -16.20 1.05
N ARG A 51 56.61 -16.69 1.40
CA ARG A 51 57.67 -17.01 0.41
C ARG A 51 57.19 -18.01 -0.65
N HIS A 52 56.37 -18.98 -0.25
CA HIS A 52 55.84 -20.00 -1.16
C HIS A 52 54.85 -19.38 -2.14
N GLU A 53 53.90 -18.59 -1.64
CA GLU A 53 52.90 -17.89 -2.46
C GLU A 53 53.57 -16.96 -3.49
N LEU A 54 54.55 -16.16 -3.06
CA LEU A 54 55.25 -15.21 -3.93
C LEU A 54 56.00 -15.88 -5.09
N ARG A 55 56.47 -17.13 -4.92
CA ARG A 55 57.15 -17.89 -6.00
C ARG A 55 56.18 -18.34 -7.09
N ASN A 56 54.90 -18.48 -6.75
CA ASN A 56 53.87 -18.99 -7.65
C ASN A 56 53.06 -17.87 -8.32
N LEU A 57 53.36 -16.60 -8.03
CA LEU A 57 52.70 -15.47 -8.66
C LEU A 57 53.27 -15.19 -10.05
N THR A 58 52.38 -14.80 -10.96
CA THR A 58 52.79 -14.22 -12.26
C THR A 58 53.50 -12.88 -12.06
N SER A 59 54.21 -12.41 -13.09
CA SER A 59 54.87 -11.11 -13.08
C SER A 59 53.89 -9.95 -12.85
N GLU A 60 52.67 -10.06 -13.38
CA GLU A 60 51.61 -9.06 -13.18
C GLU A 60 51.10 -9.04 -11.73
N GLN A 61 50.75 -10.21 -11.17
CA GLN A 61 50.31 -10.33 -9.77
C GLN A 61 51.39 -9.85 -8.79
N SER A 62 52.65 -10.19 -9.06
CA SER A 62 53.80 -9.72 -8.28
C SER A 62 53.89 -8.19 -8.30
N THR A 63 53.79 -7.58 -9.47
CA THR A 63 53.81 -6.11 -9.63
C THR A 63 52.66 -5.46 -8.85
N ARG A 64 51.45 -6.02 -8.91
CA ARG A 64 50.30 -5.53 -8.14
C ARG A 64 50.56 -5.58 -6.63
N ILE A 65 51.10 -6.67 -6.10
CA ILE A 65 51.39 -6.79 -4.66
C ILE A 65 52.45 -5.77 -4.22
N TYR A 66 53.55 -5.63 -4.97
CA TYR A 66 54.66 -4.76 -4.58
C TYR A 66 54.32 -3.26 -4.69
N ASN A 67 53.40 -2.89 -5.58
CA ASN A 67 52.96 -1.50 -5.77
C ASN A 67 51.68 -1.17 -5.00
N ALA A 68 51.11 -2.12 -4.26
CA ALA A 68 49.87 -1.89 -3.52
C ALA A 68 50.08 -0.95 -2.33
N VAL A 69 49.17 0.01 -2.19
CA VAL A 69 49.05 0.86 -1.00
C VAL A 69 47.71 0.55 -0.35
N PRO A 70 47.60 -0.58 0.40
CA PRO A 70 46.35 -0.95 1.03
C PRO A 70 46.00 0.02 2.15
N ASP A 71 44.72 0.09 2.50
CA ASP A 71 44.29 0.79 3.70
C ASP A 71 44.94 0.14 4.94
N THR A 72 45.59 0.98 5.75
CA THR A 72 46.26 0.60 6.99
C THR A 72 45.64 1.27 8.21
N GLN A 73 44.59 2.07 8.04
CA GLN A 73 43.87 2.73 9.12
C GLN A 73 42.93 1.75 9.82
N HIS A 74 42.33 0.82 9.08
CA HIS A 74 41.37 -0.15 9.62
C HIS A 74 42.00 -1.54 9.78
N ILE A 75 42.89 -1.66 10.77
CA ILE A 75 43.51 -2.91 11.21
C ILE A 75 43.13 -3.12 12.66
N PHE A 76 42.41 -4.20 12.93
CA PHE A 76 41.87 -4.44 14.26
C PHE A 76 42.45 -5.70 14.90
N SER A 77 42.65 -5.65 16.21
CA SER A 77 42.86 -6.83 17.04
C SER A 77 41.51 -7.41 17.45
N ALA A 78 41.30 -8.70 17.18
CA ALA A 78 40.16 -9.44 17.71
C ALA A 78 40.45 -10.07 19.10
N GLY A 79 41.67 -9.91 19.60
CA GLY A 79 42.14 -10.51 20.84
C GLY A 79 43.28 -11.50 20.64
N VAL A 80 43.58 -12.23 21.71
CA VAL A 80 44.71 -13.17 21.77
C VAL A 80 44.24 -14.61 21.61
N GLY A 81 44.88 -15.32 20.70
CA GLY A 81 44.77 -16.76 20.53
C GLY A 81 46.09 -17.47 20.84
N GLY A 82 46.01 -18.79 21.04
CA GLY A 82 47.21 -19.56 21.30
C GLY A 82 46.98 -21.03 21.61
N VAL A 83 48.08 -21.80 21.57
CA VAL A 83 48.14 -23.19 22.03
C VAL A 83 48.92 -23.21 23.33
N VAL A 84 48.21 -23.08 24.45
CA VAL A 84 48.82 -22.91 25.79
C VAL A 84 49.85 -23.99 26.11
N ARG A 85 49.55 -25.25 25.77
CA ARG A 85 50.44 -26.40 26.03
C ARG A 85 51.77 -26.34 25.27
N GLU A 86 51.81 -25.64 24.14
CA GLU A 86 53.00 -25.50 23.29
C GLU A 86 53.69 -24.14 23.47
N GLY A 87 53.13 -23.27 24.31
CA GLY A 87 53.68 -21.95 24.58
C GLY A 87 53.63 -21.01 23.37
N VAL A 88 52.68 -21.22 22.45
CA VAL A 88 52.53 -20.45 21.21
C VAL A 88 51.35 -19.50 21.31
N TYR A 89 51.60 -18.20 21.08
CA TYR A 89 50.60 -17.14 21.24
C TYR A 89 50.67 -16.14 20.08
N TRP A 90 49.50 -15.61 19.68
CA TRP A 90 49.39 -14.61 18.63
C TRP A 90 48.20 -13.68 18.84
N VAL A 91 48.29 -12.48 18.28
CA VAL A 91 47.15 -11.57 18.12
C VAL A 91 46.39 -11.97 16.87
N VAL A 92 45.08 -12.19 16.96
CA VAL A 92 44.21 -12.40 15.79
C VAL A 92 43.90 -11.05 15.16
N ILE A 93 44.22 -10.89 13.88
CA ILE A 93 44.08 -9.61 13.18
C ILE A 93 42.97 -9.67 12.12
N ILE A 94 42.10 -8.67 12.16
CA ILE A 94 41.09 -8.41 11.15
C ILE A 94 41.57 -7.26 10.26
N TRP A 95 41.83 -7.56 8.99
CA TRP A 95 42.30 -6.60 7.99
C TRP A 95 41.66 -6.87 6.62
N ALA A 96 40.46 -6.31 6.42
CA ALA A 96 39.67 -6.53 5.21
C ALA A 96 40.37 -6.07 3.93
N ALA A 97 41.06 -4.91 3.97
CA ALA A 97 41.84 -4.42 2.83
C ALA A 97 42.97 -5.39 2.44
N GLY A 98 43.59 -6.07 3.42
CA GLY A 98 44.54 -7.15 3.17
C GLY A 98 43.91 -8.34 2.46
N GLN A 99 42.71 -8.77 2.87
CA GLN A 99 41.99 -9.85 2.18
C GLN A 99 41.59 -9.46 0.75
N GLN A 100 41.13 -8.22 0.55
CA GLN A 100 40.78 -7.69 -0.76
C GLN A 100 42.00 -7.68 -1.69
N LEU A 101 43.16 -7.24 -1.19
CA LEU A 101 44.41 -7.25 -1.95
C LEU A 101 44.84 -8.69 -2.30
N ARG A 102 44.74 -9.63 -1.35
CA ARG A 102 45.00 -11.06 -1.64
C ARG A 102 44.10 -11.57 -2.77
N ARG A 103 42.80 -11.27 -2.71
CA ARG A 103 41.83 -11.64 -3.76
C ARG A 103 42.18 -11.01 -5.12
N GLN A 104 42.54 -9.73 -5.17
CA GLN A 104 42.94 -9.02 -6.40
C GLN A 104 44.21 -9.60 -7.04
N CYS A 105 45.06 -10.23 -6.24
CA CYS A 105 46.27 -10.90 -6.68
C CYS A 105 46.10 -12.40 -6.91
N GLY A 106 44.88 -12.93 -6.80
CA GLY A 106 44.58 -14.36 -6.99
C GLY A 106 45.09 -15.27 -5.87
N LEU A 107 45.38 -14.71 -4.69
CA LEU A 107 45.79 -15.48 -3.51
C LEU A 107 44.55 -15.91 -2.70
N PRO A 108 44.57 -17.11 -2.08
CA PRO A 108 43.48 -17.56 -1.21
C PRO A 108 43.36 -16.67 0.04
N PRO A 109 42.21 -16.66 0.76
CA PRO A 109 42.09 -15.95 2.03
C PRO A 109 43.11 -16.47 3.06
N LYS A 110 43.56 -15.60 3.98
CA LYS A 110 44.56 -15.96 5.01
C LYS A 110 44.28 -15.30 6.36
N HIS A 111 44.42 -16.04 7.45
CA HIS A 111 44.27 -15.48 8.80
C HIS A 111 45.48 -14.60 9.10
N PHE A 112 45.24 -13.30 9.21
CA PHE A 112 46.26 -12.35 9.62
C PHE A 112 46.43 -12.44 11.13
N HIS A 113 47.69 -12.41 11.56
CA HIS A 113 48.05 -12.51 12.96
C HIS A 113 49.39 -11.83 13.21
N ILE A 114 49.67 -11.53 14.47
CA ILE A 114 50.98 -11.11 14.95
C ILE A 114 51.46 -12.16 15.95
N THR A 115 52.53 -12.88 15.62
CA THR A 115 53.13 -13.86 16.53
C THR A 115 53.77 -13.16 17.73
N LEU A 116 53.41 -13.59 18.94
CA LEU A 116 53.88 -13.00 20.20
C LEU A 116 54.95 -13.86 20.89
N SER A 117 54.99 -15.16 20.60
CA SER A 117 55.94 -16.12 21.17
C SER A 117 57.15 -16.38 20.26
N SER A 118 58.28 -16.77 20.83
CA SER A 118 59.48 -17.18 20.08
C SER A 118 59.29 -18.50 19.32
N ASN A 119 58.40 -19.37 19.82
CA ASN A 119 57.95 -20.58 19.14
C ASN A 119 56.74 -20.22 18.26
N ASP A 120 56.70 -20.74 17.03
CA ASP A 120 55.57 -20.59 16.11
C ASP A 120 55.18 -21.95 15.52
N ILE A 121 53.88 -22.17 15.36
CA ILE A 121 53.35 -23.33 14.66
C ILE A 121 52.77 -22.83 13.34
N HIS A 122 53.30 -23.39 12.27
CA HIS A 122 52.76 -23.19 10.94
C HIS A 122 51.63 -24.21 10.71
N GLU A 123 50.60 -23.86 9.93
CA GLU A 123 49.49 -24.76 9.56
C GLU A 123 48.37 -24.96 10.59
N ILE A 124 48.22 -24.06 11.55
CA ILE A 124 47.06 -24.01 12.46
C ILE A 124 46.13 -22.82 12.14
N ASP A 125 44.85 -22.93 12.56
CA ASP A 125 43.90 -21.82 12.52
C ASP A 125 44.37 -20.72 13.47
N LYS A 126 44.59 -19.52 12.92
CA LYS A 126 44.98 -18.31 13.65
C LYS A 126 43.93 -17.20 13.52
N GLY A 127 42.71 -17.58 13.14
CA GLY A 127 41.54 -16.73 13.00
C GLY A 127 40.73 -16.64 14.29
N LEU A 128 39.47 -16.20 14.17
CA LEU A 128 38.58 -15.95 15.31
C LEU A 128 38.31 -17.22 16.15
N ALA A 129 38.36 -18.40 15.56
CA ALA A 129 38.19 -19.67 16.27
C ALA A 129 39.34 -20.00 17.24
N SER A 130 40.49 -19.32 17.10
CA SER A 130 41.67 -19.55 17.94
C SER A 130 41.72 -18.70 19.22
N LEU A 131 40.77 -17.79 19.41
CA LEU A 131 40.69 -16.91 20.57
C LEU A 131 40.46 -17.70 21.87
N PHE A 132 41.07 -17.26 22.97
CA PHE A 132 40.86 -17.91 24.28
C PHE A 132 39.43 -17.78 24.83
N SER A 133 39.03 -18.68 25.73
CA SER A 133 37.72 -18.63 26.40
C SER A 133 37.57 -17.34 27.22
N GLY A 134 36.48 -16.59 27.02
CA GLY A 134 36.21 -15.31 27.68
C GLY A 134 36.57 -14.05 26.88
N GLN A 135 36.98 -14.20 25.62
CA GLN A 135 37.20 -13.08 24.68
C GLN A 135 35.87 -12.41 24.27
N PRO A 136 35.90 -11.16 23.77
CA PRO A 136 34.69 -10.35 23.60
C PRO A 136 33.69 -11.00 22.64
N HIS A 137 32.43 -11.10 23.09
CA HIS A 137 31.32 -11.52 22.26
C HIS A 137 31.15 -10.55 21.08
N PRO A 138 30.69 -10.97 19.88
CA PRO A 138 30.50 -10.08 18.72
C PRO A 138 29.80 -8.75 19.06
N SER A 139 28.81 -8.79 19.95
CA SER A 139 28.07 -7.61 20.46
C SER A 139 28.92 -6.58 21.22
N SER A 140 30.18 -6.88 21.53
CA SER A 140 31.10 -6.02 22.30
C SER A 140 32.02 -5.19 21.40
N TYR A 141 32.06 -5.48 20.10
CA TYR A 141 32.90 -4.77 19.14
C TYR A 141 32.18 -3.58 18.49
N GLY A 142 32.96 -2.59 18.06
CA GLY A 142 32.43 -1.44 17.33
C GLY A 142 32.02 -1.76 15.88
N PRO A 143 31.24 -0.87 15.23
CA PRO A 143 30.71 -1.10 13.88
C PRO A 143 31.76 -1.40 12.80
N GLU A 144 32.88 -0.69 12.79
CA GLU A 144 33.94 -0.88 11.78
C GLU A 144 34.63 -2.23 11.90
N PHE A 145 34.87 -2.69 13.13
CA PHE A 145 35.40 -4.03 13.37
C PHE A 145 34.46 -5.08 12.81
N LEU A 146 33.16 -4.98 13.12
CA LEU A 146 32.16 -5.96 12.69
C LEU A 146 32.02 -6.01 11.17
N ASP A 147 32.03 -4.86 10.48
CA ASP A 147 32.01 -4.83 9.01
C ASP A 147 33.23 -5.57 8.41
N HIS A 148 34.42 -5.28 8.93
CA HIS A 148 35.66 -5.89 8.45
C HIS A 148 35.76 -7.38 8.82
N ALA A 149 35.25 -7.77 9.98
CA ALA A 149 35.18 -9.15 10.44
C ALA A 149 34.19 -9.96 9.60
N SER A 150 32.99 -9.44 9.36
CA SER A 150 31.99 -10.06 8.47
C SER A 150 32.55 -10.29 7.07
N PHE A 151 33.23 -9.30 6.49
CA PHE A 151 33.89 -9.46 5.18
C PHE A 151 35.00 -10.52 5.20
N THR A 152 35.78 -10.56 6.28
CA THR A 152 36.85 -11.54 6.45
C THR A 152 36.27 -12.96 6.53
N LEU A 153 35.29 -13.17 7.40
CA LEU A 153 34.56 -14.44 7.54
C LEU A 153 33.93 -14.91 6.22
N PHE A 154 33.30 -13.99 5.49
CA PHE A 154 32.76 -14.25 4.17
C PHE A 154 33.83 -14.74 3.19
N SER A 155 35.02 -14.11 3.20
CA SER A 155 36.14 -14.50 2.34
C SER A 155 36.64 -15.93 2.62
N PHE A 156 36.41 -16.43 3.83
CA PHE A 156 36.69 -17.81 4.24
C PHE A 156 35.51 -18.78 4.02
N ALA A 157 34.45 -18.35 3.35
CA ALA A 157 33.20 -19.11 3.20
C ALA A 157 32.54 -19.52 4.54
N GLN A 158 32.80 -18.78 5.62
CA GLN A 158 32.18 -18.98 6.93
C GLN A 158 30.86 -18.19 7.02
N PHE A 159 29.91 -18.52 6.15
CA PHE A 159 28.73 -17.68 5.91
C PHE A 159 27.84 -17.50 7.13
N LYS A 160 27.58 -18.56 7.91
CA LYS A 160 26.74 -18.48 9.12
C LYS A 160 27.33 -17.54 10.18
N LEU A 161 28.64 -17.61 10.39
CA LEU A 161 29.32 -16.71 11.33
C LEU A 161 29.36 -15.28 10.79
N ALA A 162 29.55 -15.11 9.47
CA ALA A 162 29.44 -13.79 8.84
C ALA A 162 28.04 -13.19 8.99
N GLN A 163 26.96 -13.99 8.90
CA GLN A 163 25.60 -13.54 9.15
C GLN A 163 25.42 -13.06 10.61
N GLU A 164 25.95 -13.80 11.60
CA GLU A 164 25.91 -13.41 13.02
C GLU A 164 26.61 -12.07 13.28
N TYR A 165 27.82 -11.88 12.77
CA TYR A 165 28.56 -10.62 12.91
C TYR A 165 27.84 -9.46 12.19
N SER A 166 27.24 -9.73 11.03
CA SER A 166 26.46 -8.75 10.28
C SER A 166 25.17 -8.35 11.03
N ALA A 167 24.51 -9.29 11.70
CA ALA A 167 23.34 -9.00 12.53
C ALA A 167 23.69 -8.12 13.73
N ASN A 168 24.82 -8.39 14.40
CA ASN A 168 25.34 -7.52 15.47
C ASN A 168 25.68 -6.11 14.94
N LEU A 169 26.25 -6.00 13.73
CA LEU A 169 26.50 -4.71 13.09
C LEU A 169 25.20 -3.93 12.85
N ILE A 170 24.15 -4.59 12.34
CA ILE A 170 22.83 -3.98 12.16
C ILE A 170 22.25 -3.55 13.51
N ALA A 171 22.40 -4.35 14.56
CA ALA A 171 21.89 -4.01 15.89
C ALA A 171 22.54 -2.73 16.47
N LEU A 172 23.82 -2.50 16.16
CA LEU A 172 24.55 -1.31 16.61
C LEU A 172 24.31 -0.08 15.73
N ASP A 173 24.16 -0.27 14.42
CA ASP A 173 23.99 0.81 13.45
C ASP A 173 22.97 0.43 12.36
N ALA A 174 21.69 0.40 12.75
CA ALA A 174 20.58 0.10 11.86
C ALA A 174 20.32 1.20 10.81
N GLY A 175 20.98 2.36 10.92
CA GLY A 175 20.91 3.45 9.93
C GLY A 175 21.83 3.22 8.73
N SER A 176 22.91 2.45 8.91
CA SER A 176 23.88 2.16 7.87
C SER A 176 23.47 0.98 6.99
N TYR A 177 23.75 1.08 5.69
CA TYR A 177 23.52 -0.01 4.73
C TYR A 177 24.52 -1.18 4.90
N LYS A 178 25.68 -0.95 5.52
CA LYS A 178 26.81 -1.89 5.53
C LYS A 178 26.45 -3.24 6.15
N GLY A 179 25.81 -3.22 7.33
CA GLY A 179 25.41 -4.44 8.02
C GLY A 179 24.43 -5.28 7.20
N PHE A 180 23.43 -4.63 6.60
CA PHE A 180 22.47 -5.29 5.71
C PHE A 180 23.14 -5.84 4.44
N LEU A 181 24.07 -5.11 3.84
CA LEU A 181 24.81 -5.58 2.67
C LEU A 181 25.63 -6.84 2.97
N ARG A 182 26.35 -6.87 4.11
CA ARG A 182 27.12 -8.05 4.55
C ARG A 182 26.23 -9.24 4.86
N LEU A 183 25.09 -9.00 5.51
CA LEU A 183 24.09 -10.04 5.77
C LEU A 183 23.56 -10.62 4.46
N GLY A 184 23.24 -9.75 3.48
CA GLY A 184 22.76 -10.16 2.16
C GLY A 184 23.75 -11.03 1.39
N ASP A 185 25.02 -10.62 1.35
CA ASP A 185 26.10 -11.37 0.68
C ASP A 185 26.26 -12.77 1.31
N ALA A 186 26.34 -12.83 2.64
CA ALA A 186 26.52 -14.07 3.39
C ALA A 186 25.29 -14.99 3.31
N ALA A 187 24.08 -14.44 3.43
CA ALA A 187 22.83 -15.21 3.33
C ALA A 187 22.65 -15.82 1.93
N LEU A 188 22.92 -15.06 0.87
CA LEU A 188 22.78 -15.55 -0.51
C LEU A 188 23.76 -16.70 -0.79
N SER A 189 25.00 -16.57 -0.30
CA SER A 189 26.04 -17.60 -0.46
C SER A 189 25.78 -18.85 0.38
N ASP A 190 24.98 -18.74 1.45
CA ASP A 190 24.50 -19.86 2.28
C ASP A 190 23.17 -20.44 1.76
N GLY A 191 22.67 -20.00 0.60
CA GLY A 191 21.42 -20.48 -0.01
C GLY A 191 20.13 -19.89 0.57
N GLN A 192 20.22 -18.91 1.47
CA GLN A 192 19.07 -18.26 2.12
C GLN A 192 18.55 -17.08 1.30
N SER A 193 17.90 -17.37 0.17
CA SER A 193 17.47 -16.34 -0.81
C SER A 193 16.51 -15.29 -0.23
N LYS A 194 15.59 -15.69 0.68
CA LYS A 194 14.66 -14.75 1.31
C LYS A 194 15.36 -13.80 2.26
N LEU A 195 16.16 -14.31 3.21
CA LEU A 195 16.94 -13.47 4.11
C LEU A 195 17.84 -12.49 3.34
N ALA A 196 18.48 -12.98 2.28
CA ALA A 196 19.30 -12.15 1.41
C ALA A 196 18.49 -11.04 0.73
N MET A 197 17.33 -11.36 0.15
CA MET A 197 16.45 -10.38 -0.50
C MET A 197 16.04 -9.26 0.46
N LEU A 198 15.62 -9.61 1.68
CA LEU A 198 15.21 -8.63 2.70
C LEU A 198 16.37 -7.73 3.10
N ALA A 199 17.57 -8.30 3.25
CA ALA A 199 18.77 -7.56 3.60
C ALA A 199 19.20 -6.61 2.48
N TYR A 200 19.21 -7.04 1.21
CA TYR A 200 19.54 -6.15 0.09
C TYR A 200 18.53 -5.02 -0.10
N ALA A 201 17.24 -5.27 0.11
CA ALA A 201 16.24 -4.20 0.10
C ALA A 201 16.52 -3.18 1.22
N CYS A 202 16.81 -3.64 2.44
CA CYS A 202 17.18 -2.75 3.54
C CYS A 202 18.46 -1.95 3.26
N ALA A 203 19.46 -2.57 2.62
CA ALA A 203 20.69 -1.91 2.22
C ALA A 203 20.44 -0.85 1.14
N TYR A 204 19.61 -1.15 0.13
CA TYR A 204 19.23 -0.21 -0.93
C TYR A 204 18.58 1.06 -0.36
N GLU A 205 17.61 0.90 0.56
CA GLU A 205 16.87 2.01 1.16
C GLU A 205 17.75 2.93 2.01
N ARG A 206 18.89 2.43 2.50
CA ARG A 206 19.85 3.17 3.36
C ARG A 206 21.09 3.65 2.61
N ALA A 207 21.31 3.17 1.39
CA ALA A 207 22.46 3.55 0.61
C ALA A 207 22.28 4.95 0.02
N THR A 208 23.35 5.76 0.08
CA THR A 208 23.45 7.05 -0.62
C THR A 208 24.28 6.96 -1.89
N ASP A 209 25.13 5.93 -2.02
CA ASP A 209 25.96 5.66 -3.19
C ASP A 209 25.20 4.82 -4.23
N ASP A 210 25.09 5.34 -5.45
CA ASP A 210 24.41 4.68 -6.56
C ASP A 210 25.02 3.31 -6.91
N LYS A 211 26.34 3.13 -6.77
CA LYS A 211 26.98 1.83 -7.03
C LYS A 211 26.50 0.76 -6.06
N VAL A 212 26.24 1.13 -4.81
CA VAL A 212 25.71 0.21 -3.80
C VAL A 212 24.27 -0.12 -4.12
N LYS A 213 23.47 0.88 -4.52
CA LYS A 213 22.09 0.67 -4.95
C LYS A 213 22.01 -0.29 -6.14
N ASP A 214 22.79 -0.04 -7.19
CA ASP A 214 22.86 -0.90 -8.37
C ASP A 214 23.27 -2.34 -8.02
N TYR A 215 24.23 -2.49 -7.11
CA TYR A 215 24.63 -3.80 -6.60
C TYR A 215 23.47 -4.50 -5.88
N CYS A 216 22.77 -3.80 -4.98
CA CYS A 216 21.62 -4.34 -4.27
C CYS A 216 20.51 -4.76 -5.23
N LEU A 217 20.19 -3.94 -6.23
CA LEU A 217 19.19 -4.23 -7.25
C LEU A 217 19.53 -5.48 -8.06
N LYS A 218 20.79 -5.59 -8.53
CA LYS A 218 21.27 -6.80 -9.20
C LYS A 218 21.12 -8.04 -8.32
N LYS A 219 21.41 -7.91 -7.02
CA LYS A 219 21.31 -9.00 -6.06
C LYS A 219 19.87 -9.37 -5.71
N LEU A 220 18.95 -8.41 -5.65
CA LEU A 220 17.52 -8.66 -5.50
C LEU A 220 16.98 -9.54 -6.65
N ILE A 221 17.38 -9.26 -7.89
CA ILE A 221 17.06 -10.07 -9.08
C ILE A 221 17.70 -11.47 -9.00
N GLU A 222 18.90 -11.59 -8.43
CA GLU A 222 19.52 -12.90 -8.21
C GLU A 222 18.73 -13.71 -7.17
N CYS A 223 18.30 -13.08 -6.07
CA CYS A 223 17.47 -13.72 -5.04
C CYS A 223 16.12 -14.19 -5.57
N SER A 224 15.49 -13.45 -6.49
CA SER A 224 14.16 -13.79 -7.02
C SER A 224 14.10 -15.11 -7.78
N LYS A 225 15.26 -15.70 -8.09
CA LYS A 225 15.35 -17.04 -8.68
C LYS A 225 15.00 -18.14 -7.66
N GLY A 226 15.22 -17.88 -6.36
CA GLY A 226 15.00 -18.82 -5.28
C GLY A 226 13.85 -18.46 -4.33
N THR A 227 13.26 -17.27 -4.45
CA THR A 227 12.16 -16.83 -3.58
C THR A 227 11.26 -15.79 -4.23
N GLU A 228 10.04 -15.63 -3.72
CA GLU A 228 9.07 -14.66 -4.23
C GLU A 228 9.45 -13.21 -3.85
N TRP A 229 9.00 -12.23 -4.61
CA TRP A 229 9.33 -10.82 -4.37
C TRP A 229 8.74 -10.24 -3.09
N GLY A 230 9.52 -9.36 -2.45
CA GLY A 230 9.08 -8.57 -1.30
C GLY A 230 8.85 -9.41 -0.05
N LEU A 231 7.87 -8.98 0.75
CA LEU A 231 7.51 -9.58 2.04
C LEU A 231 6.57 -10.79 1.87
N VAL A 232 6.79 -11.62 0.85
CA VAL A 232 6.04 -12.85 0.58
C VAL A 232 6.94 -14.05 0.83
N PHE A 233 6.50 -14.96 1.71
CA PHE A 233 7.31 -16.02 2.29
C PHE A 233 6.73 -17.40 2.01
N GLN A 234 7.59 -18.37 1.78
CA GLN A 234 7.30 -19.78 1.99
C GLN A 234 7.44 -20.14 3.47
N GLU A 235 6.89 -21.27 3.88
CA GLU A 235 6.88 -21.68 5.30
C GLU A 235 8.28 -21.89 5.88
N ASP A 236 9.18 -22.50 5.11
CA ASP A 236 10.58 -22.73 5.49
C ASP A 236 11.38 -21.42 5.56
N GLU A 237 11.07 -20.44 4.71
CA GLU A 237 11.72 -19.14 4.70
C GLU A 237 11.45 -18.32 5.97
N ILE A 238 10.28 -18.51 6.60
CA ILE A 238 9.94 -17.83 7.87
C ILE A 238 10.95 -18.22 8.96
N THR A 239 11.42 -19.47 8.97
CA THR A 239 12.36 -19.95 9.98
C THR A 239 13.73 -19.29 9.89
N GLN A 240 14.11 -18.75 8.73
CA GLN A 240 15.37 -18.01 8.53
C GLN A 240 15.41 -16.74 9.39
N LEU A 241 14.26 -16.12 9.65
CA LEU A 241 14.14 -14.92 10.49
C LEU A 241 14.24 -15.22 11.99
N SER A 242 13.87 -16.44 12.41
CA SER A 242 13.94 -16.86 13.82
C SER A 242 15.36 -16.84 14.37
N SER A 243 16.37 -16.94 13.51
CA SER A 243 17.79 -16.81 13.86
C SER A 243 18.19 -15.37 14.22
N PHE A 244 17.38 -14.37 13.85
CA PHE A 244 17.72 -12.95 13.95
C PHE A 244 16.59 -12.10 14.56
N PRO A 245 16.07 -12.44 15.75
CA PRO A 245 14.89 -11.79 16.31
C PRO A 245 15.09 -10.28 16.56
N HIS A 246 16.31 -9.86 16.92
CA HIS A 246 16.66 -8.49 17.27
C HIS A 246 16.75 -7.52 16.08
N ILE A 247 16.85 -8.02 14.84
CA ILE A 247 16.84 -7.20 13.62
C ILE A 247 15.65 -7.47 12.70
N SER A 248 14.79 -8.43 13.07
CA SER A 248 13.64 -8.87 12.28
C SER A 248 12.69 -7.72 11.92
N SER A 249 12.47 -6.77 12.83
CA SER A 249 11.63 -5.59 12.59
C SER A 249 12.16 -4.69 11.46
N HIS A 250 13.48 -4.58 11.30
CA HIS A 250 14.09 -3.85 10.21
C HIS A 250 13.97 -4.59 8.88
N LEU A 251 14.22 -5.90 8.89
CA LEU A 251 14.13 -6.75 7.68
C LEU A 251 12.71 -6.86 7.13
N LEU A 252 11.71 -6.77 8.00
CA LEU A 252 10.28 -6.83 7.64
C LEU A 252 9.68 -5.44 7.32
N ALA A 253 10.50 -4.40 7.20
CA ALA A 253 10.03 -3.08 6.79
C ALA A 253 9.47 -3.13 5.35
N PRO A 254 8.29 -2.54 5.10
CA PRO A 254 7.74 -2.44 3.75
C PRO A 254 8.67 -1.69 2.80
N TYR A 255 8.73 -2.14 1.54
CA TYR A 255 9.57 -1.50 0.53
C TYR A 255 9.02 -0.11 0.19
N SER A 256 9.91 0.84 -0.06
CA SER A 256 9.49 2.17 -0.53
C SER A 256 8.79 2.08 -1.88
N GLN A 257 7.98 3.09 -2.19
CA GLN A 257 7.35 3.18 -3.51
C GLN A 257 8.41 3.21 -4.62
N SER A 258 9.53 3.92 -4.41
CA SER A 258 10.62 4.02 -5.39
C SER A 258 11.25 2.67 -5.74
N LEU A 259 11.49 1.81 -4.74
CA LEU A 259 12.04 0.48 -4.97
C LEU A 259 11.02 -0.42 -5.69
N ARG A 260 9.74 -0.36 -5.30
CA ARG A 260 8.67 -1.11 -5.97
C ARG A 260 8.54 -0.69 -7.44
N ASP A 261 8.56 0.61 -7.71
CA ASP A 261 8.48 1.15 -9.06
C ASP A 261 9.66 0.66 -9.91
N PHE A 262 10.89 0.79 -9.42
CA PHE A 262 12.08 0.28 -10.11
C PHE A 262 11.97 -1.21 -10.45
N LEU A 263 11.62 -2.05 -9.47
CA LEU A 263 11.52 -3.50 -9.67
C LEU A 263 10.44 -3.87 -10.69
N SER A 264 9.34 -3.13 -10.68
CA SER A 264 8.22 -3.34 -11.60
C SER A 264 8.48 -2.84 -13.02
N GLU A 265 9.47 -1.97 -13.23
CA GLU A 265 9.89 -1.47 -14.56
C GLU A 265 10.90 -2.38 -15.26
N GLN A 266 11.53 -3.29 -14.53
CA GLN A 266 12.50 -4.21 -15.12
C GLN A 266 11.79 -5.28 -15.97
N GLU A 267 12.31 -5.53 -17.16
CA GLU A 267 11.90 -6.65 -18.00
C GLU A 267 12.50 -7.95 -17.44
N LEU A 268 11.81 -8.52 -16.45
CA LEU A 268 12.26 -9.71 -15.73
C LEU A 268 11.31 -10.86 -15.99
N ALA A 269 11.73 -11.78 -16.86
CA ALA A 269 11.11 -13.10 -16.90
C ALA A 269 11.38 -13.81 -15.56
N PRO A 270 10.34 -14.07 -14.73
CA PRO A 270 10.56 -14.79 -13.50
C PRO A 270 11.11 -16.19 -13.82
N SER A 271 11.86 -16.79 -12.90
CA SER A 271 12.38 -18.15 -13.08
C SER A 271 11.99 -19.09 -11.95
N LEU A 272 11.46 -18.55 -10.85
CA LEU A 272 11.00 -19.34 -9.72
C LEU A 272 9.71 -20.06 -10.09
N LEU A 273 9.76 -21.39 -10.12
CA LEU A 273 8.58 -22.24 -10.23
C LEU A 273 8.05 -22.54 -8.83
N LEU A 274 6.76 -22.27 -8.60
CA LEU A 274 6.08 -22.66 -7.36
C LEU A 274 4.86 -23.50 -7.70
N GLU A 275 4.73 -24.63 -7.01
CA GLU A 275 3.58 -25.51 -7.16
C GLU A 275 2.30 -24.83 -6.66
N PRO A 276 1.13 -25.09 -7.26
CA PRO A 276 -0.12 -24.43 -6.88
C PRO A 276 -0.56 -24.63 -5.43
N ARG A 277 -0.04 -25.67 -4.76
CA ARG A 277 -0.37 -25.99 -3.36
C ARG A 277 0.62 -25.40 -2.35
N THR A 278 1.74 -24.86 -2.80
CA THR A 278 2.70 -24.19 -1.92
C THR A 278 2.01 -23.00 -1.25
N ALA A 279 2.03 -22.99 0.09
CA ALA A 279 1.44 -21.92 0.87
C ALA A 279 2.38 -20.72 0.90
N MET A 280 1.83 -19.54 0.65
CA MET A 280 2.54 -18.27 0.78
C MET A 280 2.02 -17.50 1.98
N PHE A 281 2.90 -16.75 2.62
CA PHE A 281 2.64 -16.01 3.84
C PHE A 281 3.16 -14.57 3.72
N ILE A 282 2.58 -13.66 4.48
CA ILE A 282 3.08 -12.28 4.64
C ILE A 282 3.17 -11.95 6.13
N PRO A 283 4.02 -10.99 6.56
CA PRO A 283 3.99 -10.49 7.93
C PRO A 283 2.58 -10.05 8.29
N SER A 284 2.07 -10.52 9.43
CA SER A 284 0.66 -10.43 9.77
C SER A 284 0.24 -8.97 9.92
N PRO A 285 -0.67 -8.47 9.07
CA PRO A 285 -1.23 -7.15 9.24
C PRO A 285 -2.37 -7.13 10.28
N ILE A 286 -2.72 -8.30 10.83
CA ILE A 286 -3.90 -8.54 11.67
C ILE A 286 -3.46 -9.27 12.94
N THR A 287 -4.03 -8.91 14.08
CA THR A 287 -3.69 -9.47 15.40
C THR A 287 -4.15 -10.92 15.62
N SER A 288 -4.76 -11.58 14.64
CA SER A 288 -5.29 -12.93 14.79
C SER A 288 -5.09 -13.81 13.56
N MET A 289 -4.60 -15.03 13.83
CA MET A 289 -4.42 -16.19 12.95
C MET A 289 -3.21 -16.16 12.01
N GLY A 290 -2.15 -16.82 12.49
CA GLY A 290 -0.94 -17.07 11.74
C GLY A 290 0.10 -17.87 12.53
N ILE A 291 1.12 -18.38 11.85
CA ILE A 291 2.33 -18.93 12.49
C ILE A 291 3.20 -17.74 12.88
N SER A 292 3.51 -17.58 14.17
CA SER A 292 4.53 -16.64 14.67
C SER A 292 4.47 -15.21 14.09
N GLY A 293 3.27 -14.64 13.92
CA GLY A 293 3.11 -13.29 13.37
C GLY A 293 3.08 -13.19 11.85
N PHE A 294 2.79 -14.27 11.10
CA PHE A 294 2.60 -14.28 9.64
C PHE A 294 1.20 -14.74 9.20
N TYR A 295 0.56 -14.00 8.30
CA TYR A 295 -0.76 -14.31 7.74
C TYR A 295 -0.63 -15.18 6.47
N LYS A 296 -1.44 -16.25 6.37
CA LYS A 296 -1.44 -17.18 5.23
C LYS A 296 -2.34 -16.69 4.11
N LEU A 297 -1.74 -16.41 2.94
CA LEU A 297 -2.46 -15.99 1.75
C LEU A 297 -3.32 -17.13 1.15
N PRO A 298 -4.34 -16.80 0.34
CA PRO A 298 -4.99 -17.76 -0.54
C PRO A 298 -3.99 -18.45 -1.46
N ARG A 299 -4.36 -19.63 -1.94
CA ARG A 299 -3.45 -20.52 -2.66
C ARG A 299 -2.96 -19.87 -3.95
N PHE A 300 -1.77 -20.31 -4.36
CA PHE A 300 -1.19 -20.02 -5.65
C PHE A 300 -1.03 -18.52 -5.96
N PHE A 301 -0.79 -17.72 -4.93
CA PHE A 301 -0.35 -16.34 -5.08
C PHE A 301 1.00 -16.30 -5.81
N ARG A 302 1.13 -15.47 -6.84
CA ARG A 302 2.40 -15.11 -7.49
C ARG A 302 2.33 -13.68 -8.02
N TRP A 303 3.47 -12.99 -8.00
CA TRP A 303 3.67 -11.84 -8.86
C TRP A 303 3.90 -12.31 -10.30
N LEU A 304 3.07 -11.85 -11.23
CA LEU A 304 3.34 -11.99 -12.66
C LEU A 304 4.34 -10.90 -13.09
N ILE A 305 4.07 -9.67 -12.67
CA ILE A 305 4.98 -8.52 -12.75
C ILE A 305 5.21 -8.05 -11.30
N PRO A 306 6.47 -8.00 -10.81
CA PRO A 306 6.77 -7.66 -9.42
C PRO A 306 6.11 -6.35 -9.02
N HIS A 307 5.38 -6.34 -7.89
CA HIS A 307 4.71 -5.14 -7.37
C HIS A 307 3.77 -4.42 -8.37
N HIS A 308 3.27 -5.09 -9.41
CA HIS A 308 2.38 -4.47 -10.41
C HIS A 308 1.18 -5.36 -10.77
N LEU A 309 1.40 -6.64 -11.03
CA LEU A 309 0.33 -7.57 -11.38
C LEU A 309 0.53 -8.91 -10.69
N ALA A 310 -0.47 -9.35 -9.93
CA ALA A 310 -0.44 -10.62 -9.20
C ALA A 310 -1.61 -11.51 -9.59
N ILE A 311 -1.46 -12.81 -9.36
CA ILE A 311 -2.49 -13.83 -9.62
C ILE A 311 -2.60 -14.76 -8.42
N MET A 312 -3.82 -15.08 -7.98
CA MET A 312 -4.04 -16.10 -6.94
C MET A 312 -5.41 -16.80 -7.06
N SER A 313 -5.71 -17.76 -6.17
CA SER A 313 -7.06 -18.31 -6.00
C SER A 313 -8.03 -17.34 -5.30
N THR A 314 -9.31 -17.68 -5.23
CA THR A 314 -10.33 -16.81 -4.62
C THR A 314 -10.04 -16.41 -3.16
N PRO A 315 -10.10 -15.11 -2.80
CA PRO A 315 -10.17 -14.65 -1.41
C PRO A 315 -11.30 -15.33 -0.64
N ARG A 316 -11.06 -15.67 0.62
CA ARG A 316 -11.98 -16.46 1.46
C ARG A 316 -12.84 -15.60 2.38
N ASN A 317 -12.34 -14.43 2.77
CA ASN A 317 -12.95 -13.53 3.75
C ASN A 317 -12.39 -12.10 3.66
N GLU A 318 -12.89 -11.21 4.51
CA GLU A 318 -12.42 -9.82 4.63
C GLU A 318 -10.95 -9.69 5.07
N ASP A 319 -10.46 -10.64 5.87
CA ASP A 319 -9.05 -10.64 6.31
C ASP A 319 -8.10 -10.87 5.15
N ASP A 320 -8.45 -11.72 4.17
CA ASP A 320 -7.69 -11.87 2.93
C ASP A 320 -7.61 -10.54 2.17
N VAL A 321 -8.73 -9.82 2.04
CA VAL A 321 -8.76 -8.50 1.38
C VAL A 321 -7.90 -7.48 2.14
N THR A 322 -7.90 -7.54 3.46
CA THR A 322 -7.06 -6.69 4.32
C THR A 322 -5.58 -7.03 4.17
N ALA A 323 -5.23 -8.31 4.09
CA ALA A 323 -3.88 -8.79 3.86
C ALA A 323 -3.33 -8.34 2.49
N LEU A 324 -4.15 -8.43 1.45
CA LEU A 324 -3.81 -7.94 0.10
C LEU A 324 -3.55 -6.43 0.08
N ALA A 325 -4.36 -5.65 0.79
CA ALA A 325 -4.22 -4.19 0.88
C ALA A 325 -3.07 -3.73 1.79
N SER A 326 -2.51 -4.62 2.61
CA SER A 326 -1.47 -4.28 3.58
C SER A 326 -0.19 -3.75 2.92
N ALA A 327 0.63 -3.02 3.68
CA ALA A 327 1.90 -2.48 3.17
C ALA A 327 2.88 -3.56 2.65
N SER A 328 2.70 -4.81 3.06
CA SER A 328 3.48 -5.96 2.59
C SER A 328 3.26 -6.29 1.11
N LEU A 329 2.04 -6.09 0.60
CA LEU A 329 1.66 -6.40 -0.79
C LEU A 329 1.25 -5.15 -1.58
N GLY A 330 0.46 -4.27 -0.95
CA GLY A 330 0.01 -3.01 -1.53
C GLY A 330 -1.00 -3.16 -2.67
N ILE A 331 -1.75 -4.27 -2.76
CA ILE A 331 -2.75 -4.46 -3.82
C ILE A 331 -3.82 -3.37 -3.73
N ARG A 332 -4.04 -2.65 -4.84
CA ARG A 332 -5.02 -1.55 -4.95
C ARG A 332 -6.34 -1.98 -5.61
N HIS A 333 -6.32 -3.05 -6.41
CA HIS A 333 -7.52 -3.53 -7.08
C HIS A 333 -7.56 -5.05 -7.16
N VAL A 334 -8.73 -5.64 -6.92
CA VAL A 334 -9.00 -7.07 -7.10
C VAL A 334 -9.96 -7.26 -8.26
N LEU A 335 -9.57 -8.07 -9.25
CA LEU A 335 -10.42 -8.51 -10.34
C LEU A 335 -11.00 -9.89 -10.02
N THR A 336 -12.33 -9.96 -9.87
CA THR A 336 -13.09 -11.18 -9.58
C THR A 336 -13.67 -11.77 -10.86
N LEU A 337 -13.18 -12.95 -11.26
CA LEU A 337 -13.66 -13.68 -12.45
C LEU A 337 -14.68 -14.80 -12.14
N THR A 338 -14.91 -15.11 -10.85
CA THR A 338 -15.81 -16.20 -10.41
C THR A 338 -17.28 -15.83 -10.53
N GLU A 339 -17.92 -16.17 -11.65
CA GLU A 339 -19.36 -15.97 -11.85
C GLU A 339 -20.21 -16.62 -10.73
N GLU A 340 -19.84 -17.82 -10.34
CA GLU A 340 -20.58 -18.66 -9.39
C GLU A 340 -20.49 -18.16 -7.93
N THR A 341 -19.42 -17.45 -7.58
CA THR A 341 -19.11 -17.02 -6.21
C THR A 341 -18.43 -15.65 -6.24
N PRO A 342 -19.20 -14.55 -6.43
CA PRO A 342 -18.66 -13.20 -6.32
C PRO A 342 -18.20 -12.90 -4.88
N LEU A 343 -17.22 -12.00 -4.75
CA LEU A 343 -16.77 -11.55 -3.44
C LEU A 343 -17.80 -10.60 -2.81
N ASP A 344 -17.92 -10.66 -1.48
CA ASP A 344 -18.82 -9.77 -0.74
C ASP A 344 -18.29 -8.32 -0.78
N GLN A 345 -19.13 -7.40 -1.25
CA GLN A 345 -18.80 -5.98 -1.39
C GLN A 345 -18.49 -5.31 -0.03
N SER A 346 -19.02 -5.85 1.07
CA SER A 346 -18.73 -5.35 2.42
C SER A 346 -17.25 -5.48 2.79
N TRP A 347 -16.53 -6.45 2.22
CA TRP A 347 -15.11 -6.67 2.50
C TRP A 347 -14.22 -5.51 2.01
N PHE A 348 -14.68 -4.71 1.05
CA PHE A 348 -13.96 -3.56 0.49
C PHE A 348 -14.35 -2.23 1.16
N ARG A 349 -15.38 -2.23 2.03
CA ARG A 349 -15.85 -1.03 2.69
C ARG A 349 -14.76 -0.45 3.62
N GLY A 350 -14.50 0.86 3.48
CA GLY A 350 -13.52 1.57 4.30
C GLY A 350 -12.05 1.20 4.02
N LYS A 351 -11.76 0.56 2.89
CA LYS A 351 -10.39 0.19 2.47
C LYS A 351 -10.01 0.88 1.16
N GLN A 352 -8.73 1.08 0.89
CA GLN A 352 -8.29 1.66 -0.38
C GLN A 352 -8.38 0.68 -1.54
N ILE A 353 -8.24 -0.62 -1.25
CA ILE A 353 -8.42 -1.68 -2.23
C ILE A 353 -9.86 -1.70 -2.74
N THR A 354 -10.02 -1.78 -4.07
CA THR A 354 -11.32 -1.82 -4.75
C THR A 354 -11.51 -3.16 -5.48
N ASN A 355 -12.73 -3.42 -5.96
CA ASN A 355 -13.07 -4.65 -6.66
C ASN A 355 -13.82 -4.38 -7.96
N THR A 356 -13.44 -5.07 -9.04
CA THR A 356 -14.27 -5.23 -10.23
C THR A 356 -14.72 -6.70 -10.33
N PHE A 357 -16.02 -6.91 -10.47
CA PHE A 357 -16.58 -8.21 -10.78
C PHE A 357 -16.83 -8.33 -12.28
N LEU A 358 -16.17 -9.30 -12.92
CA LEU A 358 -16.30 -9.58 -14.34
C LEU A 358 -16.58 -11.08 -14.51
N PRO A 359 -17.85 -11.51 -14.49
CA PRO A 359 -18.22 -12.93 -14.41
C PRO A 359 -17.74 -13.69 -15.66
N VAL A 360 -16.94 -14.73 -15.44
CA VAL A 360 -16.56 -15.69 -16.47
C VAL A 360 -17.02 -17.07 -16.03
N PRO A 361 -17.80 -17.81 -16.84
CA PRO A 361 -18.26 -19.15 -16.48
C PRO A 361 -17.10 -20.10 -16.18
N ASN A 362 -17.33 -21.05 -15.28
CA ASN A 362 -16.29 -22.02 -14.95
C ASN A 362 -15.85 -22.80 -16.20
N PHE A 363 -14.55 -23.11 -16.31
CA PHE A 363 -13.90 -23.76 -17.47
C PHE A 363 -13.94 -23.01 -18.81
N HIS A 364 -14.53 -21.81 -18.88
CA HIS A 364 -14.58 -20.99 -20.08
C HIS A 364 -13.51 -19.87 -20.05
N PRO A 365 -13.10 -19.34 -21.22
CA PRO A 365 -12.36 -18.09 -21.31
C PRO A 365 -13.27 -16.87 -21.13
N PRO A 366 -12.71 -15.67 -20.85
CA PRO A 366 -13.45 -14.42 -20.97
C PRO A 366 -13.87 -14.16 -22.43
N SER A 367 -14.76 -13.19 -22.66
CA SER A 367 -14.99 -12.63 -24.00
C SER A 367 -13.86 -11.66 -24.41
N ILE A 368 -13.82 -11.27 -25.69
CA ILE A 368 -12.85 -10.28 -26.18
C ILE A 368 -13.07 -8.95 -25.45
N GLU A 369 -14.33 -8.53 -25.30
CA GLU A 369 -14.70 -7.28 -24.65
C GLU A 369 -14.39 -7.31 -23.15
N GLN A 370 -14.58 -8.46 -22.48
CA GLN A 370 -14.12 -8.65 -21.11
C GLN A 370 -12.59 -8.50 -21.02
N MET A 371 -11.85 -9.09 -21.95
CA MET A 371 -10.38 -8.97 -21.97
C MET A 371 -9.93 -7.52 -22.22
N ASP A 372 -10.64 -6.77 -23.07
CA ASP A 372 -10.39 -5.35 -23.32
C ASP A 372 -10.60 -4.50 -22.05
N ILE A 373 -11.66 -4.78 -21.27
CA ILE A 373 -11.86 -4.15 -19.95
C ILE A 373 -10.68 -4.48 -19.02
N ILE A 374 -10.26 -5.74 -18.96
CA ILE A 374 -9.17 -6.16 -18.08
C ILE A 374 -7.87 -5.42 -18.43
N MET A 375 -7.52 -5.30 -19.71
CA MET A 375 -6.31 -4.58 -20.10
C MET A 375 -6.36 -3.11 -19.70
N ARG A 376 -7.52 -2.46 -19.80
CA ARG A 376 -7.71 -1.08 -19.33
C ARG A 376 -7.59 -0.97 -17.81
N LEU A 377 -8.07 -1.96 -17.06
CA LEU A 377 -7.92 -1.98 -15.59
C LEU A 377 -6.45 -2.09 -15.18
N VAL A 378 -5.64 -2.88 -15.90
CA VAL A 378 -4.21 -3.04 -15.63
C VAL A 378 -3.39 -1.81 -16.05
N ASP A 379 -3.83 -1.10 -17.09
CA ASP A 379 -3.17 0.13 -17.57
C ASP A 379 -3.44 1.35 -16.66
N ASP A 380 -4.55 1.35 -15.92
CA ASP A 380 -4.89 2.41 -14.96
C ASP A 380 -3.98 2.36 -13.72
N GLN A 381 -3.14 3.38 -13.58
CA GLN A 381 -2.21 3.55 -12.47
C GLN A 381 -2.89 3.62 -11.10
N LYS A 382 -4.20 3.86 -11.01
CA LYS A 382 -4.94 3.82 -9.73
C LYS A 382 -5.21 2.40 -9.25
N ASN A 383 -5.25 1.43 -10.17
CA ASN A 383 -5.63 0.05 -9.89
C ASN A 383 -4.44 -0.87 -9.59
N VAL A 384 -3.24 -0.53 -10.07
CA VAL A 384 -2.03 -1.37 -9.91
C VAL A 384 -1.31 -1.06 -8.59
N PRO A 385 -0.80 -1.98 -7.77
CA PRO A 385 -0.72 -3.40 -8.03
C PRO A 385 -2.11 -4.04 -8.08
N LEU A 386 -2.41 -4.73 -9.18
CA LEU A 386 -3.71 -5.35 -9.43
C LEU A 386 -3.59 -6.85 -9.18
N LEU A 387 -4.58 -7.44 -8.52
CA LEU A 387 -4.67 -8.87 -8.30
C LEU A 387 -5.81 -9.48 -9.13
N ILE A 388 -5.49 -10.51 -9.91
CA ILE A 388 -6.46 -11.29 -10.67
C ILE A 388 -6.72 -12.61 -9.95
N HIS A 389 -8.00 -12.96 -9.74
CA HIS A 389 -8.33 -14.27 -9.20
C HIS A 389 -9.46 -14.98 -9.95
N CYS A 390 -9.47 -16.30 -9.81
CA CYS A 390 -10.61 -17.14 -10.08
C CYS A 390 -10.64 -18.26 -9.02
N GLY A 391 -11.59 -19.22 -9.11
CA GLY A 391 -11.75 -20.29 -8.10
C GLY A 391 -10.43 -20.96 -7.67
N GLY A 392 -9.67 -21.48 -8.64
CA GLY A 392 -8.36 -22.09 -8.40
C GLY A 392 -7.15 -21.20 -8.73
N GLY A 393 -7.34 -20.02 -9.32
CA GLY A 393 -6.26 -19.20 -9.87
C GLY A 393 -5.52 -19.83 -11.07
N LYS A 394 -6.20 -20.73 -11.81
CA LYS A 394 -5.61 -21.57 -12.89
C LYS A 394 -6.22 -21.35 -14.28
N GLY A 395 -7.49 -21.72 -14.48
CA GLY A 395 -8.17 -21.61 -15.77
C GLY A 395 -8.40 -20.16 -16.18
N ARG A 396 -9.52 -19.56 -15.74
CA ARG A 396 -9.92 -18.17 -16.07
C ARG A 396 -8.81 -17.15 -15.83
N ALA A 397 -8.24 -17.13 -14.61
CA ALA A 397 -7.16 -16.21 -14.26
C ALA A 397 -5.88 -16.48 -15.06
N GLY A 398 -5.56 -17.75 -15.37
CA GLY A 398 -4.42 -18.09 -16.21
C GLY A 398 -4.62 -17.71 -17.68
N THR A 399 -5.85 -17.80 -18.21
CA THR A 399 -6.18 -17.31 -19.56
C THR A 399 -5.94 -15.81 -19.67
N VAL A 400 -6.38 -15.04 -18.66
CA VAL A 400 -6.16 -13.60 -18.58
C VAL A 400 -4.66 -13.28 -18.48
N ALA A 401 -3.93 -14.01 -17.64
CA ALA A 401 -2.48 -13.86 -17.51
C ALA A 401 -1.73 -14.19 -18.81
N ALA A 402 -2.13 -15.24 -19.53
CA ALA A 402 -1.53 -15.58 -20.82
C ALA A 402 -1.82 -14.53 -21.89
N CYS A 403 -3.02 -13.94 -21.90
CA CYS A 403 -3.31 -12.80 -22.77
C CYS A 403 -2.45 -11.58 -22.40
N TYR A 404 -2.26 -11.30 -21.11
CA TYR A 404 -1.35 -10.23 -20.67
C TYR A 404 0.09 -10.45 -21.15
N LEU A 405 0.64 -11.65 -20.92
CA LEU A 405 1.98 -11.99 -21.41
C LEU A 405 2.06 -11.96 -22.93
N ALA A 406 1.01 -12.34 -23.65
CA ALA A 406 0.99 -12.21 -25.10
C ALA A 406 1.05 -10.74 -25.54
N ALA A 407 0.33 -9.85 -24.86
CA ALA A 407 0.32 -8.42 -25.19
C ALA A 407 1.64 -7.73 -24.88
N TYR A 408 2.19 -7.96 -23.69
CA TYR A 408 3.27 -7.15 -23.14
C TYR A 408 4.52 -7.94 -22.77
N GLY A 409 4.50 -9.27 -22.74
CA GLY A 409 5.60 -10.04 -22.16
C GLY A 409 5.68 -9.87 -20.64
N PHE A 410 6.89 -9.90 -20.07
CA PHE A 410 7.14 -9.74 -18.64
C PHE A 410 7.48 -8.30 -18.24
N GLN A 411 6.76 -7.33 -18.82
CA GLN A 411 6.90 -5.90 -18.53
C GLN A 411 5.52 -5.27 -18.31
N LYS A 412 5.52 -4.03 -17.81
CA LYS A 412 4.31 -3.20 -17.68
C LYS A 412 3.69 -2.88 -19.05
N PRO A 413 2.41 -2.47 -19.09
CA PRO A 413 1.81 -1.92 -20.30
C PRO A 413 2.68 -0.80 -20.90
N VAL A 414 2.98 -0.93 -22.19
CA VAL A 414 3.73 0.07 -22.95
C VAL A 414 2.75 0.93 -23.75
N PRO A 415 2.88 2.28 -23.72
CA PRO A 415 2.01 3.14 -24.51
C PRO A 415 2.08 2.81 -26.01
N TYR A 416 0.92 2.84 -26.68
CA TYR A 416 0.80 2.65 -28.14
C TYR A 416 1.21 1.27 -28.66
N GLN A 417 1.22 0.23 -27.81
CA GLN A 417 1.41 -1.15 -28.26
C GLN A 417 0.31 -1.55 -29.27
N ASP A 418 0.70 -1.83 -30.50
CA ASP A 418 -0.21 -2.14 -31.62
C ASP A 418 -0.20 -3.62 -32.02
N HIS A 419 0.69 -4.42 -31.43
CA HIS A 419 0.81 -5.86 -31.67
C HIS A 419 1.12 -6.64 -30.39
N PRO A 420 0.83 -7.95 -30.33
CA PRO A 420 1.28 -8.81 -29.23
C PRO A 420 2.81 -8.93 -29.23
N GLU A 421 3.42 -8.75 -28.06
CA GLU A 421 4.86 -8.99 -27.84
C GLU A 421 5.24 -10.47 -28.01
N LEU A 422 4.41 -11.38 -27.50
CA LEU A 422 4.65 -12.82 -27.60
C LEU A 422 3.58 -13.51 -28.44
N ALA A 423 3.99 -14.56 -29.16
CA ALA A 423 3.04 -15.47 -29.78
C ALA A 423 2.20 -16.18 -28.71
N ALA A 424 0.92 -16.49 -29.01
CA ALA A 424 0.01 -17.11 -28.04
C ALA A 424 0.58 -18.40 -27.42
N ALA A 425 1.20 -19.27 -28.22
CA ALA A 425 1.80 -20.51 -27.73
C ALA A 425 3.00 -20.25 -26.78
N GLU A 426 3.80 -19.23 -27.09
CA GLU A 426 4.94 -18.84 -26.25
C GLU A 426 4.48 -18.27 -24.92
N ALA A 427 3.49 -17.36 -24.94
CA ALA A 427 2.90 -16.80 -23.72
C ALA A 427 2.32 -17.89 -22.79
N ILE A 428 1.60 -18.87 -23.37
CA ILE A 428 1.06 -20.02 -22.62
C ILE A 428 2.19 -20.87 -22.04
N SER A 429 3.22 -21.18 -22.83
CA SER A 429 4.36 -21.98 -22.40
C SER A 429 5.11 -21.31 -21.25
N SER A 430 5.46 -20.03 -21.40
CA SER A 430 6.12 -19.22 -20.38
C SER A 430 5.30 -19.12 -19.09
N LEU A 431 3.98 -18.92 -19.20
CA LEU A 431 3.11 -18.92 -18.03
C LEU A 431 3.12 -20.29 -17.32
N ARG A 432 3.07 -21.40 -18.06
CA ARG A 432 3.06 -22.75 -17.49
C ARG A 432 4.40 -23.11 -16.81
N SER A 433 5.52 -22.60 -17.31
CA SER A 433 6.83 -22.74 -16.65
C SER A 433 6.86 -22.07 -15.28
N LEU A 434 6.13 -20.96 -15.10
CA LEU A 434 6.04 -20.23 -13.83
C LEU A 434 4.95 -20.74 -12.91
N ARG A 435 3.81 -21.08 -13.51
CA ARG A 435 2.56 -21.43 -12.86
C ARG A 435 2.02 -22.72 -13.50
N PRO A 436 2.53 -23.89 -13.09
CA PRO A 436 2.12 -25.17 -13.63
C PRO A 436 0.60 -25.38 -13.55
N GLY A 437 0.02 -25.86 -14.65
CA GLY A 437 -1.43 -26.09 -14.78
C GLY A 437 -2.27 -24.84 -15.05
N SER A 438 -1.65 -23.73 -15.47
CA SER A 438 -2.39 -22.58 -16.01
C SER A 438 -3.02 -22.93 -17.35
N LEU A 439 -4.26 -22.45 -17.56
CA LEU A 439 -5.19 -22.84 -18.63
C LEU A 439 -5.57 -24.33 -18.53
N GLU A 440 -6.87 -24.58 -18.29
CA GLU A 440 -7.43 -25.90 -17.97
C GLU A 440 -8.15 -26.55 -19.16
N THR A 441 -8.49 -25.77 -20.20
CA THR A 441 -9.26 -26.26 -21.36
C THR A 441 -8.65 -25.79 -22.69
N SER A 442 -8.87 -26.57 -23.77
CA SER A 442 -8.46 -26.16 -25.13
C SER A 442 -9.12 -24.86 -25.57
N GLN A 443 -10.38 -24.64 -25.18
CA GLN A 443 -11.10 -23.40 -25.47
C GLN A 443 -10.40 -22.17 -24.88
N GLN A 444 -9.77 -22.30 -23.72
CA GLN A 444 -8.97 -21.23 -23.12
C GLN A 444 -7.69 -20.95 -23.92
N GLU A 445 -7.02 -21.98 -24.42
CA GLU A 445 -5.82 -21.83 -25.26
C GLU A 445 -6.16 -21.20 -26.64
N GLU A 446 -7.22 -21.69 -27.27
CA GLU A 446 -7.76 -21.14 -28.52
C GLU A 446 -8.16 -19.67 -28.37
N PHE A 447 -8.70 -19.29 -27.21
CA PHE A 447 -9.05 -17.90 -26.93
C PHE A 447 -7.83 -16.98 -26.94
N VAL A 448 -6.70 -17.38 -26.33
CA VAL A 448 -5.47 -16.54 -26.36
C VAL A 448 -5.06 -16.26 -27.80
N SER A 449 -5.09 -17.29 -28.66
CA SER A 449 -4.77 -17.14 -30.09
C SER A 449 -5.75 -16.23 -30.83
N LYS A 450 -7.06 -16.36 -30.54
CA LYS A 450 -8.11 -15.50 -31.09
C LYS A 450 -7.94 -14.04 -30.65
N TRP A 451 -7.58 -13.81 -29.38
CA TRP A 451 -7.39 -12.46 -28.85
C TRP A 451 -6.13 -11.80 -29.44
N CYS A 452 -5.01 -12.53 -29.55
CA CYS A 452 -3.81 -12.05 -30.26
C CYS A 452 -4.13 -11.67 -31.72
N SER A 453 -4.90 -12.52 -32.41
CA SER A 453 -5.37 -12.23 -33.77
C SER A 453 -6.27 -10.99 -33.84
N THR A 454 -7.00 -10.70 -32.76
CA THR A 454 -7.85 -9.50 -32.66
C THR A 454 -6.99 -8.25 -32.55
N ILE A 455 -5.95 -8.27 -31.71
CA ILE A 455 -4.96 -7.18 -31.59
C ILE A 455 -4.35 -6.89 -32.96
N TRP A 456 -3.80 -7.91 -33.64
CA TRP A 456 -3.20 -7.75 -34.96
C TRP A 456 -4.14 -7.09 -35.98
N LYS A 457 -5.42 -7.47 -35.98
CA LYS A 457 -6.42 -6.91 -36.89
C LYS A 457 -6.76 -5.46 -36.59
N ARG A 458 -6.78 -5.07 -35.31
CA ARG A 458 -7.14 -3.70 -34.89
C ARG A 458 -5.94 -2.78 -34.66
N GLN A 459 -4.73 -3.32 -34.72
CA GLN A 459 -3.47 -2.62 -34.44
C GLN A 459 -3.49 -1.89 -33.08
N SER A 460 -4.01 -2.55 -32.05
CA SER A 460 -4.11 -2.00 -30.69
C SER A 460 -4.43 -3.08 -29.67
N ILE A 461 -3.91 -2.96 -28.45
CA ILE A 461 -4.25 -3.87 -27.33
C ILE A 461 -5.72 -3.78 -26.91
N TYR A 462 -6.39 -2.63 -27.10
CA TYR A 462 -7.81 -2.44 -26.80
C TYR A 462 -8.42 -1.40 -27.77
N PRO A 463 -9.73 -1.45 -28.07
CA PRO A 463 -10.31 -0.59 -29.09
C PRO A 463 -10.35 0.86 -28.59
N GLU A 464 -10.09 1.85 -29.46
CA GLU A 464 -10.24 3.26 -29.10
C GLU A 464 -11.67 3.56 -28.62
N LEU A 465 -11.78 4.42 -27.60
CA LEU A 465 -13.09 4.83 -27.10
C LEU A 465 -13.64 5.95 -28.00
N PRO A 466 -14.93 5.88 -28.40
CA PRO A 466 -15.57 6.98 -29.08
C PRO A 466 -15.47 8.27 -28.26
N SER A 467 -15.28 9.40 -28.94
CA SER A 467 -15.16 10.71 -28.30
C SER A 467 -16.45 11.10 -27.58
N GLU A 468 -16.30 11.67 -26.38
CA GLU A 468 -17.41 12.25 -25.63
C GLU A 468 -17.91 13.55 -26.29
N PRO A 469 -19.22 13.83 -26.30
CA PRO A 469 -19.74 15.10 -26.77
C PRO A 469 -19.19 16.27 -25.97
N SER A 470 -18.95 17.40 -26.65
CA SER A 470 -18.53 18.63 -25.97
C SER A 470 -19.58 19.10 -24.96
N PRO A 471 -19.18 19.78 -23.86
CA PRO A 471 -20.12 20.36 -22.91
C PRO A 471 -21.12 21.27 -23.61
N GLY A 472 -22.41 21.05 -23.33
CA GLY A 472 -23.52 21.84 -23.88
C GLY A 472 -24.58 22.09 -22.81
N PRO A 473 -25.43 23.12 -23.00
CA PRO A 473 -26.47 23.47 -22.03
C PRO A 473 -27.55 22.38 -21.95
N LEU A 474 -28.27 22.34 -20.82
CA LEU A 474 -29.47 21.52 -20.71
C LEU A 474 -30.60 22.06 -21.59
N GLU A 475 -31.11 21.24 -22.51
CA GLU A 475 -32.23 21.57 -23.37
C GLU A 475 -33.55 21.12 -22.74
N ILE A 476 -34.51 22.04 -22.61
CA ILE A 476 -35.82 21.75 -22.01
C ILE A 476 -36.92 22.26 -22.95
N GLU A 477 -37.74 21.35 -23.45
CA GLU A 477 -39.00 21.65 -24.13
C GLU A 477 -40.15 21.56 -23.11
N GLY A 478 -41.00 22.58 -23.02
CA GLY A 478 -42.06 22.67 -22.00
C GLY A 478 -41.61 23.37 -20.70
N SER A 479 -42.23 23.04 -19.56
CA SER A 479 -41.90 23.68 -18.27
C SER A 479 -42.08 22.75 -17.07
N GLY A 480 -41.43 23.08 -15.94
CA GLY A 480 -41.71 22.46 -14.64
C GLY A 480 -40.87 21.23 -14.28
N LEU A 481 -39.62 21.13 -14.74
CA LEU A 481 -38.67 20.07 -14.37
C LEU A 481 -38.63 19.80 -12.86
N ASP A 482 -38.52 20.87 -12.06
CA ASP A 482 -38.38 20.80 -10.61
C ASP A 482 -39.68 20.34 -9.91
N THR A 483 -40.82 20.49 -10.60
CA THR A 483 -42.16 20.10 -10.11
C THR A 483 -42.60 18.72 -10.60
N GLY A 484 -41.74 18.00 -11.34
CA GLY A 484 -42.06 16.69 -11.86
C GLY A 484 -42.24 15.63 -10.76
N ASP A 485 -43.24 14.77 -10.96
CA ASP A 485 -43.61 13.65 -10.09
C ASP A 485 -43.39 12.28 -10.75
N LEU A 486 -43.38 12.18 -12.07
CA LEU A 486 -42.90 11.00 -12.81
C LEU A 486 -41.78 11.39 -13.78
N PHE A 487 -40.65 10.69 -13.72
CA PHE A 487 -39.51 10.86 -14.61
C PHE A 487 -39.31 9.60 -15.45
N VAL A 488 -39.70 9.68 -16.73
CA VAL A 488 -39.51 8.59 -17.69
C VAL A 488 -38.17 8.78 -18.38
N LEU A 489 -37.20 7.94 -18.04
CA LEU A 489 -35.88 8.00 -18.69
C LEU A 489 -35.98 7.35 -20.08
N VAL A 490 -35.41 7.99 -21.11
CA VAL A 490 -35.47 7.51 -22.50
C VAL A 490 -34.07 7.52 -23.08
N GLY A 491 -33.67 6.45 -23.77
CA GLY A 491 -32.37 6.38 -24.47
C GLY A 491 -31.82 4.98 -24.56
N LEU A 492 -30.80 4.80 -25.39
CA LEU A 492 -30.18 3.49 -25.65
C LEU A 492 -29.46 2.92 -24.41
N PRO A 493 -29.22 1.59 -24.34
CA PRO A 493 -28.26 1.03 -23.39
C PRO A 493 -26.91 1.73 -23.51
N GLY A 494 -26.28 2.08 -22.38
CA GLY A 494 -25.04 2.87 -22.40
C GLY A 494 -25.20 4.39 -22.40
N SER A 495 -26.42 4.93 -22.56
CA SER A 495 -26.64 6.38 -22.66
C SER A 495 -26.50 7.18 -21.36
N GLY A 496 -26.37 6.51 -20.19
CA GLY A 496 -26.18 7.16 -18.89
C GLY A 496 -27.42 7.25 -17.98
N LYS A 497 -28.57 6.70 -18.38
CA LYS A 497 -29.84 6.71 -17.60
C LYS A 497 -29.67 6.25 -16.14
N SER A 498 -29.14 5.05 -15.93
CA SER A 498 -29.00 4.49 -14.58
C SER A 498 -27.98 5.25 -13.74
N PHE A 499 -26.93 5.84 -14.36
CA PHE A 499 -26.01 6.73 -13.66
C PHE A 499 -26.74 7.97 -13.13
N PHE A 500 -27.56 8.60 -13.98
CA PHE A 500 -28.39 9.73 -13.61
C PHE A 500 -29.38 9.38 -12.47
N ALA A 501 -30.08 8.24 -12.58
CA ALA A 501 -30.99 7.76 -11.54
C ALA A 501 -30.24 7.53 -10.22
N ASN A 502 -29.08 6.86 -10.26
CA ASN A 502 -28.27 6.59 -9.08
C ASN A 502 -27.73 7.87 -8.42
N CYS A 503 -27.42 8.91 -9.19
CA CYS A 503 -27.04 10.21 -8.61
C CYS A 503 -28.17 10.82 -7.77
N LEU A 504 -29.42 10.70 -8.22
CA LEU A 504 -30.59 11.17 -7.48
C LEU A 504 -30.89 10.30 -6.25
N LEU A 505 -30.85 8.97 -6.43
CA LEU A 505 -31.17 7.99 -5.38
C LEU A 505 -30.13 7.94 -4.27
N SER A 506 -28.85 8.08 -4.61
CA SER A 506 -27.74 7.97 -3.65
C SER A 506 -27.76 9.10 -2.61
N ARG A 507 -28.27 10.28 -2.99
CA ARG A 507 -28.42 11.45 -2.13
C ARG A 507 -29.69 11.44 -1.29
N ASP A 508 -30.82 11.02 -1.86
CA ASP A 508 -32.12 11.02 -1.17
C ASP A 508 -33.00 9.83 -1.60
N SER A 509 -32.66 8.63 -1.13
CA SER A 509 -33.43 7.42 -1.45
C SER A 509 -34.85 7.41 -0.87
N SER A 510 -35.20 8.33 0.04
CA SER A 510 -36.49 8.34 0.76
C SER A 510 -37.60 9.05 -0.02
N ASN A 511 -37.21 9.95 -0.92
CA ASN A 511 -38.11 10.79 -1.69
C ASN A 511 -38.41 10.22 -3.09
N TRP A 512 -37.54 9.34 -3.59
CA TRP A 512 -37.63 8.74 -4.90
C TRP A 512 -38.11 7.28 -4.84
N ILE A 513 -39.12 6.96 -5.64
CA ILE A 513 -39.48 5.59 -5.98
C ILE A 513 -38.72 5.21 -7.25
N TYR A 514 -37.88 4.20 -7.16
CA TYR A 514 -37.11 3.71 -8.31
C TYR A 514 -37.78 2.49 -8.93
N ILE A 515 -38.15 2.61 -10.19
CA ILE A 515 -38.81 1.55 -10.98
C ILE A 515 -37.88 1.21 -12.13
N SER A 516 -37.30 0.00 -12.11
CA SER A 516 -36.37 -0.47 -13.14
C SER A 516 -36.59 -1.93 -13.45
N GLN A 517 -36.74 -2.24 -14.74
CA GLN A 517 -36.90 -3.62 -15.20
C GLN A 517 -35.63 -4.44 -15.01
N ASP A 518 -34.44 -3.82 -15.14
CA ASP A 518 -33.17 -4.52 -14.93
C ASP A 518 -32.99 -4.95 -13.47
N VAL A 519 -33.61 -4.24 -12.53
CA VAL A 519 -33.62 -4.60 -11.10
C VAL A 519 -34.74 -5.58 -10.76
N SER A 520 -35.96 -5.35 -11.27
CA SER A 520 -37.12 -6.19 -10.94
C SER A 520 -37.17 -7.51 -11.71
N GLY A 521 -36.43 -7.62 -12.82
CA GLY A 521 -36.41 -8.76 -13.75
C GLY A 521 -37.68 -8.90 -14.60
N SER A 522 -38.69 -8.04 -14.42
CA SER A 522 -40.02 -8.21 -15.02
C SER A 522 -40.67 -6.87 -15.40
N ARG A 523 -41.27 -6.86 -16.59
CA ARG A 523 -42.10 -5.75 -17.05
C ARG A 523 -43.35 -5.59 -16.17
N ASP A 524 -44.05 -6.67 -15.87
CA ASP A 524 -45.28 -6.68 -15.06
C ASP A 524 -45.06 -6.10 -13.66
N SER A 525 -43.86 -6.32 -13.10
CA SER A 525 -43.45 -5.71 -11.83
C SER A 525 -43.36 -4.18 -11.95
N CYS A 526 -42.80 -3.66 -13.05
CA CYS A 526 -42.75 -2.23 -13.31
C CYS A 526 -44.15 -1.64 -13.50
N GLU A 527 -45.04 -2.33 -14.23
CA GLU A 527 -46.45 -1.93 -14.43
C GLU A 527 -47.22 -1.89 -13.11
N THR A 528 -46.98 -2.86 -12.24
CA THR A 528 -47.58 -2.90 -10.91
C THR A 528 -47.07 -1.75 -10.02
N GLN A 529 -45.75 -1.50 -10.02
CA GLN A 529 -45.15 -0.44 -9.20
C GLN A 529 -45.58 0.96 -9.66
N ILE A 530 -45.58 1.21 -10.97
CA ILE A 530 -46.00 2.51 -11.50
C ILE A 530 -47.49 2.75 -11.23
N GLY A 531 -48.35 1.74 -11.39
CA GLY A 531 -49.79 1.87 -11.13
C GLY A 531 -50.15 2.03 -9.64
N ARG A 532 -49.27 1.58 -8.72
CA ARG A 532 -49.47 1.66 -7.26
C ARG A 532 -48.68 2.78 -6.59
N THR A 533 -48.01 3.63 -7.36
CA THR A 533 -47.23 4.74 -6.80
C THR A 533 -48.15 5.72 -6.04
N PRO A 534 -47.84 6.05 -4.77
CA PRO A 534 -48.66 6.98 -4.00
C PRO A 534 -48.63 8.39 -4.57
N LYS A 535 -49.77 9.09 -4.55
CA LYS A 535 -49.86 10.50 -4.93
C LYS A 535 -48.94 11.36 -4.04
N GLY A 536 -48.22 12.30 -4.65
CA GLY A 536 -47.28 13.18 -3.96
C GLY A 536 -45.86 12.62 -3.78
N LYS A 537 -45.59 11.38 -4.23
CA LYS A 537 -44.22 10.86 -4.37
C LYS A 537 -43.65 11.14 -5.75
N ARG A 538 -42.32 11.16 -5.85
CA ARG A 538 -41.59 11.24 -7.12
C ARG A 538 -41.14 9.84 -7.54
N ALA A 539 -41.35 9.47 -8.80
CA ALA A 539 -40.92 8.19 -9.33
C ALA A 539 -39.97 8.35 -10.53
N ILE A 540 -38.98 7.48 -10.62
CA ILE A 540 -38.10 7.34 -11.78
C ILE A 540 -38.41 6.00 -12.44
N LEU A 541 -38.79 6.03 -13.71
CA LEU A 541 -38.90 4.84 -14.56
C LEU A 541 -37.63 4.71 -15.40
N ASP A 542 -36.67 3.91 -14.93
CA ASP A 542 -35.42 3.63 -15.62
C ASP A 542 -35.54 2.40 -16.53
N ARG A 543 -35.83 2.67 -17.79
CA ARG A 543 -35.89 1.72 -18.91
C ARG A 543 -35.37 2.43 -20.16
N CYS A 544 -35.20 1.70 -21.26
CA CYS A 544 -34.81 2.33 -22.53
C CYS A 544 -35.96 3.15 -23.16
N ASN A 545 -37.22 2.73 -22.96
CA ASN A 545 -38.44 3.46 -23.34
C ASN A 545 -38.39 4.00 -24.79
N THR A 546 -37.96 3.14 -25.72
CA THR A 546 -37.56 3.54 -27.08
C THR A 546 -38.74 3.85 -28.00
N SER A 547 -39.88 3.18 -27.86
CA SER A 547 -41.07 3.44 -28.70
C SER A 547 -42.09 4.36 -28.03
N ALA A 548 -42.78 5.18 -28.84
CA ALA A 548 -43.85 6.07 -28.37
C ALA A 548 -45.05 5.30 -27.79
N SER A 549 -45.40 4.14 -28.36
CA SER A 549 -46.49 3.29 -27.86
C SER A 549 -46.21 2.75 -26.46
N ASP A 550 -44.95 2.42 -26.15
CA ASP A 550 -44.56 1.96 -24.81
C ASP A 550 -44.68 3.09 -23.79
N ARG A 551 -44.17 4.29 -24.13
CA ARG A 551 -44.28 5.49 -23.28
C ARG A 551 -45.71 5.89 -22.98
N LYS A 552 -46.60 5.81 -23.98
CA LYS A 552 -48.03 6.07 -23.80
C LYS A 552 -48.65 5.16 -22.74
N LEU A 553 -48.36 3.86 -22.76
CA LEU A 553 -48.88 2.91 -21.77
C LEU A 553 -48.39 3.25 -20.35
N TRP A 554 -47.13 3.65 -20.19
CA TRP A 554 -46.59 4.08 -18.88
C TRP A 554 -47.31 5.31 -18.34
N LEU A 555 -47.60 6.29 -19.20
CA LEU A 555 -48.35 7.49 -18.84
C LEU A 555 -49.80 7.17 -18.46
N GLU A 556 -50.45 6.26 -19.19
CA GLU A 556 -51.81 5.79 -18.87
C GLU A 556 -51.86 5.10 -17.50
N LEU A 557 -50.89 4.23 -17.20
CA LEU A 557 -50.81 3.56 -15.88
C LEU A 557 -50.56 4.54 -14.73
N ALA A 558 -49.81 5.62 -14.98
CA ALA A 558 -49.51 6.64 -13.97
C ALA A 558 -50.61 7.69 -13.79
N SER A 559 -51.60 7.75 -14.69
CA SER A 559 -52.61 8.81 -14.78
C SER A 559 -53.40 9.06 -13.49
N ASN A 560 -53.54 8.05 -12.62
CA ASN A 560 -54.28 8.16 -11.36
C ASN A 560 -53.56 9.00 -10.28
N TRP A 561 -52.25 9.19 -10.41
CA TRP A 561 -51.43 9.86 -9.39
C TRP A 561 -50.49 10.93 -9.94
N CYS A 562 -50.04 10.78 -11.19
CA CYS A 562 -49.08 11.67 -11.84
C CYS A 562 -49.76 12.92 -12.41
N VAL A 563 -49.23 14.10 -12.10
CA VAL A 563 -49.73 15.40 -12.55
C VAL A 563 -48.78 16.07 -13.56
N ALA A 564 -47.48 15.84 -13.42
CA ALA A 564 -46.43 16.48 -14.20
C ALA A 564 -45.40 15.44 -14.70
N PRO A 565 -45.77 14.57 -15.66
CA PRO A 565 -44.85 13.60 -16.22
C PRO A 565 -43.75 14.29 -17.03
N ILE A 566 -42.50 13.99 -16.71
CA ILE A 566 -41.30 14.52 -17.36
C ILE A 566 -40.61 13.40 -18.14
N CYS A 567 -40.30 13.65 -19.40
CA CYS A 567 -39.40 12.78 -20.17
C CYS A 567 -37.96 13.28 -20.00
N VAL A 568 -37.03 12.39 -19.64
CA VAL A 568 -35.60 12.69 -19.62
C VAL A 568 -34.93 11.87 -20.72
N TRP A 569 -34.66 12.51 -21.85
CA TRP A 569 -34.13 11.87 -23.05
C TRP A 569 -32.62 12.02 -23.13
N PHE A 570 -31.91 10.89 -23.11
CA PHE A 570 -30.48 10.79 -23.29
C PHE A 570 -30.16 10.56 -24.78
N ASP A 571 -29.86 11.64 -25.48
CA ASP A 571 -29.63 11.71 -26.93
C ASP A 571 -28.12 11.63 -27.22
N TYR A 572 -27.55 10.45 -26.97
CA TYR A 572 -26.14 10.15 -27.27
C TYR A 572 -26.03 9.29 -28.51
N ASP A 573 -24.92 9.44 -29.22
CA ASP A 573 -24.59 8.62 -30.39
C ASP A 573 -24.60 7.11 -30.07
N ARG A 574 -25.01 6.31 -31.05
CA ARG A 574 -25.15 4.85 -30.92
C ARG A 574 -23.81 4.18 -30.59
N ASP A 575 -22.73 4.59 -31.23
CA ASP A 575 -21.43 3.93 -31.08
C ASP A 575 -20.83 4.26 -29.71
N LEU A 576 -21.01 5.50 -29.23
CA LEU A 576 -20.68 5.88 -27.86
C LEU A 576 -21.50 5.09 -26.83
N CYS A 577 -22.82 4.98 -27.03
CA CYS A 577 -23.68 4.17 -26.17
C CYS A 577 -23.24 2.70 -26.15
N THR A 578 -22.95 2.13 -27.31
CA THR A 578 -22.47 0.75 -27.45
C THR A 578 -21.16 0.57 -26.70
N SER A 579 -20.18 1.46 -26.90
CA SER A 579 -18.89 1.41 -26.22
C SER A 579 -19.04 1.49 -24.70
N ARG A 580 -19.81 2.45 -24.19
CA ARG A 580 -20.11 2.56 -22.76
C ARG A 580 -20.80 1.32 -22.21
N ALA A 581 -21.73 0.72 -22.95
CA ALA A 581 -22.41 -0.50 -22.53
C ALA A 581 -21.47 -1.72 -22.54
N GLN A 582 -20.55 -1.82 -23.50
CA GLN A 582 -19.52 -2.86 -23.53
C GLN A 582 -18.56 -2.76 -22.34
N MET A 583 -18.30 -1.56 -21.84
CA MET A 583 -17.40 -1.34 -20.71
C MET A 583 -18.03 -1.62 -19.33
N ARG A 584 -19.31 -2.04 -19.27
CA ARG A 584 -19.99 -2.35 -18.00
C ARG A 584 -19.74 -3.80 -17.59
N ALA A 585 -18.82 -3.98 -16.65
CA ALA A 585 -18.44 -5.29 -16.14
C ALA A 585 -19.58 -6.02 -15.39
N ASP A 586 -20.50 -5.28 -14.77
CA ASP A 586 -21.41 -5.74 -13.72
C ASP A 586 -22.90 -5.67 -14.11
N HIS A 587 -23.25 -5.47 -15.39
CA HIS A 587 -24.66 -5.36 -15.78
C HIS A 587 -25.39 -6.72 -15.64
N PRO A 588 -26.50 -6.80 -14.88
CA PRO A 588 -27.17 -8.08 -14.59
C PRO A 588 -27.68 -8.82 -15.84
N THR A 589 -28.14 -8.08 -16.85
CA THR A 589 -28.85 -8.63 -18.02
C THR A 589 -28.08 -8.49 -19.35
N LEU A 590 -27.00 -7.69 -19.40
CA LEU A 590 -26.27 -7.33 -20.63
C LEU A 590 -24.76 -7.38 -20.41
N PRO A 591 -24.17 -8.58 -20.25
CA PRO A 591 -22.73 -8.72 -20.09
C PRO A 591 -21.98 -8.27 -21.35
N PRO A 592 -20.73 -7.76 -21.21
CA PRO A 592 -19.89 -7.36 -22.34
C PRO A 592 -19.76 -8.46 -23.40
N GLY A 593 -20.04 -8.11 -24.66
CA GLY A 593 -20.00 -9.02 -25.81
C GLY A 593 -21.07 -8.74 -26.86
N SER A 594 -21.41 -9.78 -27.62
CA SER A 594 -22.39 -9.69 -28.72
C SER A 594 -23.79 -9.30 -28.25
N ARG A 595 -24.20 -9.68 -27.03
CA ARG A 595 -25.51 -9.35 -26.46
C ARG A 595 -25.75 -7.84 -26.37
N VAL A 596 -24.73 -7.08 -25.94
CA VAL A 596 -24.81 -5.61 -25.89
C VAL A 596 -25.02 -5.03 -27.29
N ARG A 597 -24.22 -5.44 -28.28
CA ARG A 597 -24.35 -4.96 -29.67
C ARG A 597 -25.74 -5.23 -30.23
N ASN A 598 -26.21 -6.46 -30.09
CA ASN A 598 -27.51 -6.88 -30.59
C ASN A 598 -28.65 -6.10 -29.92
N ALA A 599 -28.57 -5.90 -28.60
CA ALA A 599 -29.58 -5.16 -27.85
C ALA A 599 -29.65 -3.68 -28.27
N VAL A 600 -28.48 -3.00 -28.37
CA VAL A 600 -28.43 -1.60 -28.80
C VAL A 600 -28.95 -1.47 -30.24
N GLU A 601 -28.55 -2.36 -31.14
CA GLU A 601 -29.00 -2.34 -32.54
C GLU A 601 -30.53 -2.53 -32.67
N GLN A 602 -31.09 -3.52 -31.96
CA GLN A 602 -32.54 -3.76 -31.94
C GLN A 602 -33.31 -2.56 -31.38
N MET A 603 -32.83 -1.99 -30.28
CA MET A 603 -33.46 -0.84 -29.64
C MET A 603 -33.39 0.43 -30.49
N GLN A 604 -32.29 0.64 -31.21
CA GLN A 604 -32.14 1.75 -32.14
C GLN A 604 -33.14 1.66 -33.30
N LYS A 605 -33.36 0.45 -33.85
CA LYS A 605 -34.30 0.25 -34.97
C LYS A 605 -35.74 0.64 -34.64
N VAL A 606 -36.15 0.49 -33.38
CA VAL A 606 -37.51 0.82 -32.90
C VAL A 606 -37.59 2.17 -32.19
N PHE A 607 -36.49 2.94 -32.14
CA PHE A 607 -36.44 4.19 -31.41
C PHE A 607 -37.26 5.28 -32.10
N VAL A 608 -38.15 5.90 -31.34
CA VAL A 608 -38.96 7.05 -31.77
C VAL A 608 -38.67 8.22 -30.84
N ARG A 609 -38.23 9.35 -31.41
CA ARG A 609 -37.96 10.59 -30.69
C ARG A 609 -39.16 10.98 -29.81
N PRO A 610 -38.95 11.26 -28.51
CA PRO A 610 -40.02 11.75 -27.62
C PRO A 610 -40.61 13.08 -28.09
N SER A 611 -41.92 13.26 -27.91
CA SER A 611 -42.63 14.52 -28.19
C SER A 611 -43.65 14.87 -27.11
N LEU A 612 -43.96 16.17 -26.96
CA LEU A 612 -44.95 16.63 -25.98
C LEU A 612 -46.37 16.11 -26.28
N GLU A 613 -46.65 15.76 -27.54
CA GLU A 613 -47.93 15.17 -27.97
C GLU A 613 -48.23 13.82 -27.30
N GLU A 614 -47.21 13.15 -26.76
CA GLU A 614 -47.38 11.89 -26.02
C GLU A 614 -48.02 12.09 -24.63
N GLY A 615 -48.13 13.33 -24.15
CA GLY A 615 -48.71 13.66 -22.84
C GLY A 615 -47.68 14.02 -21.76
N PHE A 616 -46.41 14.22 -22.14
CA PHE A 616 -45.40 14.77 -21.24
C PHE A 616 -45.62 16.27 -21.03
N LYS A 617 -45.42 16.74 -19.79
CA LYS A 617 -45.44 18.17 -19.46
C LYS A 617 -44.17 18.88 -19.92
N SER A 618 -43.04 18.17 -19.89
CA SER A 618 -41.76 18.65 -20.38
C SER A 618 -40.87 17.49 -20.84
N ILE A 619 -40.01 17.77 -21.81
CA ILE A 619 -38.94 16.90 -22.29
C ILE A 619 -37.62 17.58 -22.00
N VAL A 620 -36.74 16.85 -21.32
CA VAL A 620 -35.40 17.29 -20.95
C VAL A 620 -34.41 16.48 -21.76
N THR A 621 -33.68 17.13 -22.66
CA THR A 621 -32.75 16.46 -23.56
C THR A 621 -31.32 16.60 -23.04
N ILE A 622 -30.66 15.46 -22.82
CA ILE A 622 -29.30 15.33 -22.32
C ILE A 622 -28.40 14.84 -23.46
N ARG A 623 -27.51 15.72 -23.94
CA ARG A 623 -26.51 15.45 -24.99
C ARG A 623 -25.06 15.47 -24.52
N SER A 624 -24.82 15.89 -23.29
CA SER A 624 -23.48 15.97 -22.72
C SER A 624 -23.50 15.68 -21.23
N PHE A 625 -22.35 15.33 -20.67
CA PHE A 625 -22.22 15.10 -19.23
C PHE A 625 -22.55 16.37 -18.42
N ALA A 626 -22.18 17.55 -18.92
CA ALA A 626 -22.51 18.84 -18.31
C ALA A 626 -24.03 19.06 -18.22
N ALA A 627 -24.78 18.76 -19.29
CA ALA A 627 -26.25 18.82 -19.27
C ALA A 627 -26.84 17.83 -18.27
N ALA A 628 -26.32 16.60 -18.20
CA ALA A 628 -26.77 15.60 -17.22
C ALA A 628 -26.55 16.10 -15.78
N GLN A 629 -25.37 16.67 -15.51
CA GLN A 629 -25.01 17.22 -14.21
C GLN A 629 -25.88 18.42 -13.83
N GLU A 630 -26.17 19.32 -14.77
CA GLU A 630 -27.09 20.44 -14.56
C GLU A 630 -28.48 19.94 -14.18
N ALA A 631 -29.02 18.94 -14.89
CA ALA A 631 -30.31 18.34 -14.57
C ALA A 631 -30.31 17.66 -13.20
N ILE A 632 -29.24 16.94 -12.84
CA ILE A 632 -29.09 16.35 -11.50
C ILE A 632 -29.09 17.43 -10.43
N LEU A 633 -28.37 18.54 -10.63
CA LEU A 633 -28.29 19.63 -9.65
C LEU A 633 -29.63 20.36 -9.47
N ARG A 634 -30.45 20.47 -10.51
CA ARG A 634 -31.81 21.01 -10.39
C ARG A 634 -32.73 20.08 -9.60
N LEU A 635 -32.67 18.77 -9.89
CA LEU A 635 -33.53 17.76 -9.26
C LEU A 635 -33.08 17.34 -7.86
N SER A 636 -31.78 17.48 -7.57
CA SER A 636 -31.09 17.16 -6.33
C SER A 636 -30.05 18.24 -6.05
N PRO A 637 -30.47 19.39 -5.50
CA PRO A 637 -29.58 20.50 -5.17
C PRO A 637 -28.41 20.10 -4.26
N PRO A 638 -27.27 20.81 -4.32
CA PRO A 638 -26.14 20.59 -3.43
C PRO A 638 -26.56 20.55 -1.97
N LEU A 639 -25.95 19.65 -1.20
CA LEU A 639 -26.31 19.50 0.20
C LEU A 639 -25.84 20.71 1.00
N MET A 640 -26.70 21.14 1.93
CA MET A 640 -26.30 22.11 2.93
C MET A 640 -25.20 21.53 3.84
N ILE A 641 -24.46 22.44 4.48
CA ILE A 641 -23.46 22.07 5.48
C ILE A 641 -24.08 21.16 6.55
N LEU A 642 -23.41 20.04 6.81
CA LEU A 642 -23.76 19.18 7.94
C LEU A 642 -23.01 19.73 9.15
N LYS A 643 -23.75 20.31 10.10
CA LYS A 643 -23.14 20.76 11.35
C LYS A 643 -22.48 19.58 12.04
N PHE A 644 -21.25 19.76 12.52
CA PHE A 644 -20.56 18.70 13.24
C PHE A 644 -21.43 18.25 14.43
N PRO A 645 -21.83 16.96 14.52
CA PRO A 645 -22.77 16.55 15.54
C PRO A 645 -22.13 16.71 16.92
N ARG A 646 -22.84 17.39 17.84
CA ARG A 646 -22.37 17.64 19.21
C ARG A 646 -22.00 16.31 19.86
N THR A 647 -20.85 16.30 20.54
CA THR A 647 -20.38 15.14 21.31
C THR A 647 -20.78 15.34 22.77
N PRO A 648 -21.49 14.39 23.40
CA PRO A 648 -21.93 14.53 24.79
C PRO A 648 -20.77 14.38 25.79
N HIS A 649 -20.86 15.06 26.93
CA HIS A 649 -20.04 14.82 28.10
C HIS A 649 -20.49 13.54 28.81
N ILE A 650 -19.55 12.65 29.10
CA ILE A 650 -19.81 11.43 29.88
C ILE A 650 -19.77 11.75 31.39
N PHE A 651 -18.83 12.62 31.81
CA PHE A 651 -18.77 13.16 33.16
C PHE A 651 -18.82 14.69 33.10
N ASP A 652 -19.63 15.30 33.97
CA ASP A 652 -19.58 16.74 34.21
C ASP A 652 -18.63 17.03 35.38
N LEU A 653 -17.40 17.41 35.03
CA LEU A 653 -16.35 17.76 36.00
C LEU A 653 -16.24 19.27 36.19
N GLY A 654 -17.25 20.06 35.79
CA GLY A 654 -17.24 21.52 35.86
C GLY A 654 -16.68 22.21 34.61
N ALA A 655 -16.33 21.46 33.57
CA ALA A 655 -15.87 21.96 32.27
C ALA A 655 -16.98 22.01 31.21
N ALA A 656 -18.19 21.54 31.53
CA ALA A 656 -19.36 21.62 30.66
C ALA A 656 -20.03 23.00 30.77
N THR A 657 -20.50 23.52 29.63
CA THR A 657 -21.32 24.75 29.57
C THR A 657 -22.80 24.40 29.56
N THR A 658 -23.69 25.37 29.80
CA THR A 658 -25.15 25.16 29.74
C THR A 658 -25.66 24.67 28.37
N ASP A 659 -24.85 24.79 27.32
CA ASP A 659 -25.16 24.34 25.96
C ASP A 659 -24.66 22.91 25.65
N ASP A 660 -23.92 22.27 26.56
CA ASP A 660 -23.40 20.91 26.37
C ASP A 660 -24.47 19.83 26.59
N ILE A 661 -24.32 18.71 25.87
CA ILE A 661 -25.20 17.55 25.99
C ILE A 661 -24.50 16.56 26.94
N HIS A 662 -25.26 15.88 27.80
CA HIS A 662 -24.72 14.84 28.70
C HIS A 662 -25.21 13.45 28.27
N ALA A 663 -24.38 12.43 28.47
CA ALA A 663 -24.74 11.04 28.28
C ALA A 663 -24.41 10.24 29.55
N GLU A 664 -25.24 9.25 29.86
CA GLU A 664 -24.99 8.38 31.01
C GLU A 664 -23.83 7.42 30.73
N PHE A 665 -22.84 7.36 31.62
CA PHE A 665 -21.70 6.44 31.52
C PHE A 665 -22.13 4.97 31.38
N SER A 666 -23.20 4.57 32.10
CA SER A 666 -23.83 3.24 32.02
C SER A 666 -24.19 2.83 30.57
N SER A 667 -24.56 3.80 29.72
CA SER A 667 -24.92 3.54 28.33
C SER A 667 -23.71 3.09 27.49
N PHE A 668 -22.49 3.50 27.84
CA PHE A 668 -21.28 3.09 27.13
C PHE A 668 -20.87 1.65 27.45
N GLY A 669 -21.09 1.19 28.69
CA GLY A 669 -20.84 -0.19 29.10
C GLY A 669 -21.88 -1.20 28.57
N ASN A 670 -23.15 -0.76 28.42
CA ASN A 670 -24.26 -1.66 28.08
C ASN A 670 -24.44 -1.92 26.58
N VAL A 671 -23.95 -1.05 25.69
CA VAL A 671 -24.17 -1.18 24.24
C VAL A 671 -23.40 -2.34 23.60
N GLY A 672 -22.34 -2.83 24.27
CA GLY A 672 -21.47 -3.89 23.77
C GLY A 672 -20.67 -3.43 22.54
N GLY A 673 -19.38 -3.77 22.49
CA GLY A 673 -18.51 -3.39 21.37
C GLY A 673 -17.08 -3.13 21.79
N ASN A 674 -16.24 -2.78 20.82
CA ASN A 674 -14.86 -2.36 21.07
C ASN A 674 -14.86 -0.88 21.43
N VAL A 675 -14.26 -0.52 22.56
CA VAL A 675 -14.09 0.87 22.98
C VAL A 675 -12.74 1.36 22.52
N VAL A 676 -12.73 2.50 21.83
CA VAL A 676 -11.51 3.21 21.43
C VAL A 676 -11.51 4.59 22.05
N ILE A 677 -10.45 4.91 22.80
CA ILE A 677 -10.28 6.20 23.47
C ILE A 677 -9.08 6.90 22.85
N THR A 678 -9.28 8.14 22.45
CA THR A 678 -8.25 8.98 21.83
C THR A 678 -8.01 10.23 22.65
N GLU A 679 -6.81 10.82 22.55
CA GLU A 679 -6.54 12.13 23.12
C GLU A 679 -7.47 13.17 22.48
N LYS A 680 -8.15 13.97 23.31
CA LYS A 680 -8.90 15.12 22.82
C LYS A 680 -7.93 16.29 22.61
N ILE A 681 -7.87 16.79 21.38
CA ILE A 681 -7.02 17.90 20.98
C ILE A 681 -7.79 19.22 21.07
N ASP A 682 -7.10 20.25 21.57
CA ASP A 682 -7.60 21.61 21.68
C ASP A 682 -7.28 22.42 20.42
N GLY A 683 -8.31 22.89 19.73
CA GLY A 683 -8.15 23.66 18.50
C GLY A 683 -9.48 24.09 17.91
N ALA A 684 -9.50 24.22 16.58
CA ALA A 684 -10.71 24.50 15.83
C ALA A 684 -11.19 23.25 15.08
N ASN A 685 -12.42 22.81 15.39
CA ASN A 685 -13.08 21.73 14.64
C ASN A 685 -13.06 22.01 13.14
N MET A 686 -12.66 21.01 12.36
CA MET A 686 -12.53 21.13 10.91
C MET A 686 -13.04 19.89 10.20
N GLY A 687 -13.68 20.09 9.06
CA GLY A 687 -14.17 19.02 8.19
C GLY A 687 -13.82 19.28 6.72
N PHE A 688 -13.48 18.22 6.00
CA PHE A 688 -13.17 18.24 4.56
C PHE A 688 -14.16 17.35 3.80
N SER A 689 -14.74 17.86 2.71
CA SER A 689 -15.61 17.11 1.79
C SER A 689 -15.40 17.57 0.35
N LEU A 690 -15.93 16.83 -0.64
CA LEU A 690 -15.92 17.28 -2.03
C LEU A 690 -17.13 18.17 -2.33
N SER A 691 -16.97 19.10 -3.28
CA SER A 691 -18.09 19.80 -3.91
C SER A 691 -18.93 18.86 -4.76
N SER A 692 -20.19 19.22 -5.02
CA SER A 692 -21.14 18.44 -5.81
C SER A 692 -20.67 18.11 -7.23
N ASP A 693 -19.76 18.92 -7.77
CA ASP A 693 -19.14 18.78 -9.09
C ASP A 693 -17.73 18.19 -9.04
N ARG A 694 -17.24 17.79 -7.86
CA ARG A 694 -15.88 17.26 -7.61
C ARG A 694 -14.75 18.25 -7.91
N SER A 695 -15.04 19.52 -8.21
CA SER A 695 -14.03 20.48 -8.63
C SER A 695 -13.19 21.01 -7.46
N ARG A 696 -13.72 21.03 -6.24
CA ARG A 696 -13.07 21.63 -5.06
C ARG A 696 -13.16 20.75 -3.82
N ILE A 697 -12.15 20.88 -2.96
CA ILE A 697 -12.26 20.48 -1.56
C ILE A 697 -13.01 21.61 -0.83
N LEU A 698 -14.13 21.27 -0.22
CA LEU A 698 -14.86 22.15 0.69
C LEU A 698 -14.31 21.98 2.09
N VAL A 699 -14.00 23.10 2.77
CA VAL A 699 -13.54 23.11 4.16
C VAL A 699 -14.60 23.74 5.04
N GLN A 700 -15.04 23.01 6.05
CA GLN A 700 -16.02 23.49 7.02
C GLN A 700 -15.40 23.60 8.42
N ASN A 701 -15.80 24.64 9.14
CA ASN A 701 -15.80 24.66 10.60
C ASN A 701 -17.16 24.10 11.08
N ARG A 702 -17.43 24.07 12.40
CA ARG A 702 -18.63 23.48 13.03
C ARG A 702 -19.94 23.72 12.29
N SER A 703 -20.18 24.93 11.78
CA SER A 703 -21.48 25.34 11.23
C SER A 703 -21.43 26.14 9.94
N HIS A 704 -20.25 26.45 9.40
CA HIS A 704 -20.09 27.23 8.16
C HIS A 704 -18.83 26.82 7.40
N TYR A 705 -18.83 27.05 6.08
CA TYR A 705 -17.64 26.88 5.25
C TYR A 705 -16.63 28.01 5.49
N ILE A 706 -15.34 27.68 5.42
CA ILE A 706 -14.23 28.59 5.71
C ILE A 706 -13.19 28.55 4.60
N ASN A 707 -12.38 29.59 4.53
CA ASN A 707 -11.23 29.70 3.62
C ASN A 707 -10.10 30.49 4.31
N PRO A 708 -8.92 30.63 3.69
CA PRO A 708 -7.78 31.31 4.32
C PRO A 708 -8.01 32.78 4.70
N SER A 709 -9.01 33.44 4.11
CA SER A 709 -9.38 34.82 4.42
C SER A 709 -10.46 34.96 5.50
N THR A 710 -11.08 33.85 5.94
CA THR A 710 -12.17 33.90 6.92
C THR A 710 -11.73 34.37 8.30
N HIS A 711 -10.56 33.94 8.77
CA HIS A 711 -9.98 34.33 10.06
C HIS A 711 -8.48 34.06 10.07
N GLU A 712 -7.69 34.79 10.87
CA GLU A 712 -6.23 34.66 10.92
C GLU A 712 -5.75 33.25 11.26
N GLN A 713 -6.50 32.53 12.10
CA GLN A 713 -6.27 31.12 12.45
C GLN A 713 -6.28 30.17 11.24
N PHE A 714 -6.90 30.55 10.11
CA PHE A 714 -6.97 29.74 8.89
C PHE A 714 -6.00 30.19 7.81
N LYS A 715 -5.11 31.15 8.08
CA LYS A 715 -4.17 31.71 7.09
C LYS A 715 -3.29 30.66 6.40
N LYS A 716 -2.93 29.57 7.09
CA LYS A 716 -2.13 28.46 6.55
C LYS A 716 -2.97 27.36 5.87
N LEU A 717 -4.29 27.44 5.90
CA LEU A 717 -5.19 26.41 5.38
C LEU A 717 -4.99 26.16 3.88
N GLY A 718 -4.78 27.22 3.09
CA GLY A 718 -4.64 27.09 1.63
C GLY A 718 -3.44 26.22 1.23
N LEU A 719 -2.27 26.52 1.81
CA LEU A 719 -1.04 25.74 1.59
C LEU A 719 -1.18 24.30 2.09
N TRP A 720 -1.86 24.10 3.21
CA TRP A 720 -2.10 22.75 3.74
C TRP A 720 -3.01 21.95 2.79
N VAL A 721 -4.13 22.52 2.34
CA VAL A 721 -5.04 21.85 1.40
C VAL A 721 -4.35 21.53 0.08
N GLU A 722 -3.53 22.45 -0.45
CA GLU A 722 -2.76 22.22 -1.68
C GLU A 722 -1.80 21.03 -1.53
N ARG A 723 -1.04 20.99 -0.42
CA ARG A 723 -0.11 19.89 -0.11
C ARG A 723 -0.82 18.52 -0.02
N HIS A 724 -2.02 18.48 0.55
CA HIS A 724 -2.77 17.26 0.80
C HIS A 724 -3.92 17.02 -0.20
N GLN A 725 -3.98 17.75 -1.31
CA GLN A 725 -5.13 17.72 -2.21
C GLN A 725 -5.38 16.33 -2.81
N GLU A 726 -4.32 15.68 -3.31
CA GLU A 726 -4.37 14.33 -3.87
C GLU A 726 -4.78 13.29 -2.81
N GLU A 727 -4.21 13.40 -1.59
CA GLU A 727 -4.53 12.54 -0.45
C GLU A 727 -5.98 12.69 0.01
N LEU A 728 -6.49 13.92 0.11
CA LEU A 728 -7.89 14.20 0.45
C LEU A 728 -8.84 13.66 -0.63
N ARG A 729 -8.49 13.81 -1.90
CA ARG A 729 -9.29 13.24 -3.00
C ARG A 729 -9.32 11.72 -2.97
N SER A 730 -8.20 11.06 -2.69
CA SER A 730 -8.15 9.59 -2.60
C SER A 730 -8.99 9.04 -1.44
N ILE A 731 -9.13 9.81 -0.36
CA ILE A 731 -9.97 9.46 0.80
C ILE A 731 -11.45 9.81 0.56
N LEU A 732 -11.77 10.95 -0.05
CA LEU A 732 -13.15 11.47 -0.14
C LEU A 732 -13.88 11.01 -1.41
N ASP A 733 -13.18 10.83 -2.53
CA ASP A 733 -13.79 10.51 -3.82
C ASP A 733 -14.06 9.01 -4.00
N ARG A 734 -14.95 8.48 -3.18
CA ARG A 734 -15.19 7.03 -3.06
C ARG A 734 -16.54 6.56 -3.57
N ASP A 735 -17.48 7.48 -3.83
CA ASP A 735 -18.80 7.16 -4.39
C ASP A 735 -18.94 7.86 -5.74
N PRO A 736 -19.06 7.12 -6.86
CA PRO A 736 -19.18 7.72 -8.19
C PRO A 736 -20.48 8.53 -8.36
N TYR A 737 -21.51 8.25 -7.57
CA TYR A 737 -22.83 8.87 -7.69
C TYR A 737 -23.07 10.00 -6.67
N PHE A 738 -22.32 10.01 -5.56
CA PHE A 738 -22.53 10.96 -4.47
C PHE A 738 -21.21 11.62 -4.01
N PRO A 739 -20.75 12.68 -4.70
CA PRO A 739 -19.48 13.35 -4.40
C PRO A 739 -19.36 13.86 -2.97
N GLU A 740 -20.40 14.46 -2.40
CA GLU A 740 -20.36 15.06 -1.06
C GLU A 740 -20.59 14.03 0.06
N ARG A 741 -20.63 12.72 -0.25
CA ARG A 741 -21.02 11.67 0.68
C ARG A 741 -20.14 11.62 1.93
N TYR A 742 -18.84 11.79 1.75
CA TYR A 742 -17.87 11.58 2.82
C TYR A 742 -17.35 12.89 3.39
N ILE A 743 -17.15 12.92 4.71
CA ILE A 743 -16.54 14.04 5.42
C ILE A 743 -15.44 13.51 6.34
N LEU A 744 -14.22 13.98 6.15
CA LEU A 744 -13.10 13.76 7.08
C LEU A 744 -13.12 14.85 8.14
N TYR A 745 -13.31 14.48 9.41
CA TYR A 745 -13.30 15.39 10.54
C TYR A 745 -12.00 15.28 11.34
N GLY A 746 -11.55 16.43 11.83
CA GLY A 746 -10.36 16.55 12.66
C GLY A 746 -10.29 17.89 13.37
N GLU A 747 -9.16 18.11 14.03
CA GLU A 747 -8.88 19.34 14.75
C GLU A 747 -7.78 20.12 14.03
N TRP A 748 -8.06 21.39 13.73
CA TRP A 748 -7.09 22.35 13.20
C TRP A 748 -6.39 23.07 14.34
N THR A 749 -5.06 23.02 14.34
CA THR A 749 -4.23 23.35 15.50
C THR A 749 -3.19 24.44 15.20
N TYR A 750 -3.34 25.20 14.11
CA TYR A 750 -2.42 26.30 13.80
C TYR A 750 -2.36 27.35 14.93
N ALA A 751 -3.52 27.78 15.41
CA ALA A 751 -3.62 28.74 16.51
C ALA A 751 -3.55 28.02 17.85
N THR A 752 -2.79 28.59 18.79
CA THR A 752 -2.86 28.21 20.20
C THR A 752 -4.18 28.72 20.77
N HIS A 753 -5.06 27.82 21.20
CA HIS A 753 -6.24 28.14 21.98
C HIS A 753 -5.86 28.19 23.47
N SER A 754 -6.15 27.14 24.23
CA SER A 754 -5.80 27.00 25.65
C SER A 754 -4.50 26.21 25.84
N ILE A 755 -4.18 25.26 24.95
CA ILE A 755 -2.97 24.43 25.03
C ILE A 755 -1.92 24.87 23.99
N PRO A 756 -0.69 25.26 24.42
CA PRO A 756 0.39 25.66 23.53
C PRO A 756 1.18 24.44 23.05
N TYR A 757 0.69 23.79 22.00
CA TYR A 757 1.36 22.60 21.47
C TYR A 757 2.75 22.92 20.86
N THR A 758 3.73 22.06 21.16
CA THR A 758 5.14 22.28 20.80
C THR A 758 5.72 21.21 19.87
N GLN A 759 5.03 20.09 19.69
CA GLN A 759 5.55 18.91 18.98
C GLN A 759 4.46 18.29 18.08
N LEU A 760 3.62 19.12 17.45
CA LEU A 760 2.59 18.62 16.54
C LEU A 760 3.22 17.96 15.31
N PRO A 761 2.69 16.82 14.82
CA PRO A 761 3.18 16.22 13.59
C PRO A 761 2.72 16.99 12.35
N ASP A 762 1.57 17.68 12.44
CA ASP A 762 1.03 18.54 11.39
C ASP A 762 -0.02 19.52 11.96
N LEU A 763 -0.54 20.44 11.13
CA LEU A 763 -1.53 21.47 11.52
C LEU A 763 -2.96 20.93 11.62
N PHE A 764 -3.23 19.73 11.11
CA PHE A 764 -4.53 19.06 11.18
C PHE A 764 -4.37 17.64 11.71
N LEU A 765 -5.22 17.26 12.66
CA LEU A 765 -5.26 15.92 13.22
C LEU A 765 -6.64 15.29 13.03
N ALA A 766 -6.73 14.27 12.19
CA ALA A 766 -7.97 13.56 11.90
C ALA A 766 -8.43 12.71 13.10
N TYR A 767 -9.74 12.69 13.37
CA TYR A 767 -10.29 11.85 14.45
C TYR A 767 -11.58 11.09 14.08
N ASP A 768 -12.31 11.51 13.03
CA ASP A 768 -13.57 10.88 12.61
C ASP A 768 -13.74 10.93 11.09
N PHE A 769 -14.46 9.95 10.54
CA PHE A 769 -14.87 9.93 9.13
C PHE A 769 -16.36 9.60 9.02
N PHE A 770 -17.12 10.49 8.40
CA PHE A 770 -18.58 10.42 8.37
C PHE A 770 -19.12 10.05 6.98
N ASP A 771 -20.07 9.11 6.93
CA ASP A 771 -20.79 8.71 5.72
C ASP A 771 -22.20 9.31 5.75
N ARG A 772 -22.45 10.34 4.91
CA ARG A 772 -23.76 11.01 4.82
C ARG A 772 -24.88 10.08 4.34
N LYS A 773 -24.57 9.06 3.54
CA LYS A 773 -25.58 8.14 2.99
C LYS A 773 -26.14 7.24 4.09
N THR A 774 -25.27 6.72 4.97
CA THR A 774 -25.70 5.85 6.08
C THR A 774 -25.90 6.61 7.39
N GLN A 775 -25.54 7.89 7.44
CA GLN A 775 -25.57 8.75 8.63
C GLN A 775 -24.80 8.18 9.82
N THR A 776 -23.62 7.60 9.56
CA THR A 776 -22.80 6.93 10.58
C THR A 776 -21.34 7.34 10.45
N PHE A 777 -20.62 7.32 11.57
CA PHE A 777 -19.15 7.41 11.56
C PHE A 777 -18.54 6.02 11.33
N ILE A 778 -17.49 5.95 10.50
CA ILE A 778 -16.66 4.75 10.35
C ILE A 778 -15.85 4.55 11.62
N ASN A 779 -15.63 3.29 12.01
CA ASN A 779 -14.81 2.95 13.17
C ASN A 779 -13.34 3.39 13.03
N THR A 780 -12.61 3.44 14.15
CA THR A 780 -11.24 3.97 14.20
C THR A 780 -10.26 3.17 13.35
N LYS A 781 -10.38 1.83 13.33
CA LYS A 781 -9.59 0.97 12.44
C LYS A 781 -9.82 1.32 10.96
N GLY A 782 -11.06 1.60 10.57
CA GLY A 782 -11.39 2.03 9.21
C GLY A 782 -10.80 3.41 8.86
N LEU A 783 -10.87 4.37 9.78
CA LEU A 783 -10.21 5.68 9.61
C LEU A 783 -8.69 5.52 9.42
N HIS A 784 -8.02 4.77 10.30
CA HIS A 784 -6.56 4.57 10.19
C HIS A 784 -6.17 3.84 8.91
N SER A 785 -6.95 2.86 8.46
CA SER A 785 -6.78 2.21 7.16
C SER A 785 -6.84 3.21 6.00
N LEU A 786 -7.81 4.13 6.02
CA LEU A 786 -7.90 5.20 5.02
C LEU A 786 -6.69 6.14 5.04
N LEU A 787 -6.20 6.50 6.23
CA LEU A 787 -5.06 7.42 6.39
C LEU A 787 -3.69 6.78 6.16
N SER A 788 -3.57 5.45 6.23
CA SER A 788 -2.30 4.72 6.21
C SER A 788 -1.40 4.93 4.99
N SER A 789 -1.96 5.35 3.85
CA SER A 789 -1.20 5.67 2.63
C SER A 789 -0.96 7.18 2.45
N THR A 790 -1.36 7.98 3.44
CA THR A 790 -1.31 9.44 3.39
C THR A 790 -0.38 9.98 4.47
N THR A 791 0.02 11.23 4.32
CA THR A 791 0.77 11.96 5.34
C THR A 791 -0.14 12.63 6.38
N ILE A 792 -1.46 12.57 6.20
CA ILE A 792 -2.44 13.10 7.16
C ILE A 792 -2.44 12.26 8.45
N CYS A 793 -2.10 12.91 9.57
CA CYS A 793 -2.00 12.27 10.87
C CYS A 793 -3.35 12.17 11.58
N SER A 794 -3.55 11.09 12.34
CA SER A 794 -4.69 10.95 13.26
C SER A 794 -4.33 11.33 14.70
N VAL A 795 -5.34 11.57 15.52
CA VAL A 795 -5.18 11.75 16.96
C VAL A 795 -4.65 10.49 17.65
N PRO A 796 -3.83 10.59 18.72
CA PRO A 796 -3.29 9.44 19.42
C PRO A 796 -4.37 8.56 20.07
N VAL A 797 -4.27 7.23 19.89
CA VAL A 797 -5.08 6.25 20.62
C VAL A 797 -4.45 5.98 21.98
N LEU A 798 -5.23 6.14 23.04
CA LEU A 798 -4.82 5.95 24.44
C LEU A 798 -5.28 4.60 25.00
N HIS A 799 -6.35 4.03 24.44
CA HIS A 799 -6.92 2.75 24.86
C HIS A 799 -7.74 2.13 23.74
N GLU A 800 -7.64 0.81 23.61
CA GLU A 800 -8.49 -0.03 22.74
C GLU A 800 -8.85 -1.31 23.49
N GLY A 801 -10.14 -1.65 23.54
CA GLY A 801 -10.63 -2.88 24.17
C GLY A 801 -11.96 -2.71 24.90
N GLN A 802 -12.09 -3.28 26.10
CA GLN A 802 -13.29 -3.13 26.92
C GLN A 802 -13.40 -1.71 27.49
N MET A 803 -14.62 -1.27 27.82
CA MET A 803 -14.83 0.02 28.48
C MET A 803 -14.07 0.05 29.82
N PRO A 804 -13.14 1.02 30.03
CA PRO A 804 -12.43 1.14 31.30
C PRO A 804 -13.38 1.58 32.42
N ALA A 805 -13.00 1.30 33.67
CA ALA A 805 -13.74 1.80 34.82
C ALA A 805 -13.63 3.34 34.94
N ASP A 806 -14.58 3.98 35.62
CA ASP A 806 -14.64 5.43 35.81
C ASP A 806 -13.30 6.00 36.32
N ALA A 807 -12.71 5.36 37.32
CA ALA A 807 -11.44 5.78 37.91
C ALA A 807 -10.28 5.73 36.90
N GLU A 808 -10.25 4.74 36.01
CA GLU A 808 -9.23 4.63 34.96
C GLU A 808 -9.43 5.71 33.90
N LEU A 809 -10.68 5.98 33.50
CA LEU A 809 -11.00 7.04 32.54
C LEU A 809 -10.64 8.44 33.08
N LEU A 810 -10.90 8.68 34.38
CA LEU A 810 -10.49 9.90 35.08
C LEU A 810 -8.98 10.00 35.27
N ALA A 811 -8.27 8.88 35.41
CA ALA A 811 -6.81 8.89 35.43
C ALA A 811 -6.21 9.19 34.05
N MET A 812 -6.87 8.75 32.95
CA MET A 812 -6.41 9.03 31.58
C MET A 812 -6.36 10.53 31.29
N ILE A 813 -7.38 11.31 31.69
CA ILE A 813 -7.41 12.77 31.46
C ILE A 813 -6.33 13.55 32.24
N GLN A 814 -5.70 12.93 33.24
CA GLN A 814 -4.57 13.53 33.98
C GLN A 814 -3.22 13.25 33.32
N ARG A 815 -3.17 12.40 32.27
CA ARG A 815 -1.93 12.08 31.56
C ARG A 815 -1.38 13.29 30.80
N LYS A 816 -0.08 13.25 30.55
CA LYS A 816 0.61 14.20 29.67
C LYS A 816 0.14 14.02 28.22
N SER A 817 -0.04 15.12 27.51
CA SER A 817 -0.35 15.14 26.08
C SER A 817 0.80 14.56 25.25
N ALA A 818 0.46 13.94 24.12
CA ALA A 818 1.46 13.48 23.16
C ALA A 818 2.24 14.62 22.48
N PHE A 819 1.70 15.85 22.47
CA PHE A 819 2.20 16.93 21.62
C PHE A 819 2.78 18.14 22.38
N TYR A 820 2.79 18.11 23.72
CA TYR A 820 3.41 19.18 24.52
C TYR A 820 3.78 18.75 25.95
N ASP A 821 4.55 19.58 26.64
CA ASP A 821 4.96 19.35 28.04
C ASP A 821 3.90 19.77 29.06
N GLY A 822 2.74 19.11 29.03
CA GLY A 822 1.67 19.33 30.00
C GLY A 822 0.49 18.37 29.83
N ARG A 823 -0.54 18.53 30.67
CA ARG A 823 -1.72 17.65 30.68
C ARG A 823 -2.61 17.84 29.45
N MET A 824 -3.09 16.75 28.87
CA MET A 824 -4.05 16.82 27.77
C MET A 824 -5.34 17.57 28.15
N GLU A 825 -6.11 18.04 27.16
CA GLU A 825 -7.44 18.61 27.41
C GLU A 825 -8.37 17.58 28.06
N GLY A 826 -8.35 16.37 27.51
CA GLY A 826 -9.24 15.29 27.91
C GLY A 826 -9.17 14.14 26.93
N VAL A 827 -10.23 13.34 26.89
CA VAL A 827 -10.33 12.16 26.03
C VAL A 827 -11.63 12.15 25.24
N TYR A 828 -11.55 11.56 24.06
CA TYR A 828 -12.68 11.28 23.17
C TYR A 828 -12.91 9.77 23.11
N VAL A 829 -14.12 9.35 23.48
CA VAL A 829 -14.50 7.93 23.67
C VAL A 829 -15.46 7.51 22.57
N LYS A 830 -15.14 6.40 21.90
CA LYS A 830 -15.98 5.78 20.87
C LYS A 830 -16.31 4.33 21.26
N VAL A 831 -17.58 3.94 21.10
CA VAL A 831 -18.00 2.53 21.15
C VAL A 831 -18.29 2.06 19.74
N GLU A 832 -17.56 1.04 19.29
CA GLU A 832 -17.52 0.62 17.89
C GLU A 832 -18.05 -0.81 17.72
N THR A 833 -18.90 -1.02 16.72
CA THR A 833 -19.43 -2.34 16.34
C THR A 833 -19.55 -2.47 14.83
N LYS A 834 -19.18 -3.65 14.30
CA LYS A 834 -19.36 -4.02 12.88
C LYS A 834 -18.91 -2.91 11.90
N GLY A 835 -17.73 -2.34 12.13
CA GLY A 835 -17.14 -1.31 11.25
C GLY A 835 -17.70 0.11 11.40
N SER A 836 -18.56 0.37 12.39
CA SER A 836 -19.19 1.68 12.61
C SER A 836 -19.12 2.11 14.07
N VAL A 837 -19.14 3.43 14.32
CA VAL A 837 -19.24 4.00 15.67
C VAL A 837 -20.71 4.09 16.07
N ARG A 838 -21.06 3.53 17.24
CA ARG A 838 -22.41 3.53 17.80
C ARG A 838 -22.62 4.66 18.80
N LEU A 839 -21.65 4.86 19.69
CA LEU A 839 -21.68 5.92 20.70
C LEU A 839 -20.39 6.72 20.64
N ARG A 840 -20.50 8.01 20.94
CA ARG A 840 -19.40 8.96 21.03
C ARG A 840 -19.59 9.79 22.28
N GLY A 841 -18.53 10.07 23.00
CA GLY A 841 -18.55 10.92 24.19
C GLY A 841 -17.21 11.58 24.43
N LYS A 842 -17.20 12.60 25.29
CA LYS A 842 -15.98 13.28 25.73
C LYS A 842 -15.92 13.34 27.25
N VAL A 843 -14.70 13.33 27.78
CA VAL A 843 -14.40 13.70 29.16
C VAL A 843 -13.31 14.76 29.11
N VAL A 844 -13.55 15.91 29.72
CA VAL A 844 -12.64 17.06 29.73
C VAL A 844 -12.26 17.32 31.19
N ARG A 845 -10.99 17.63 31.46
CA ARG A 845 -10.54 17.89 32.84
C ARG A 845 -11.18 19.15 33.42
N SER A 846 -11.42 19.14 34.73
CA SER A 846 -12.17 20.16 35.46
C SER A 846 -11.58 21.58 35.38
N ASP A 847 -10.26 21.69 35.29
CA ASP A 847 -9.54 22.96 35.26
C ASP A 847 -9.28 23.49 33.83
N PHE A 848 -9.81 22.81 32.81
CA PHE A 848 -9.69 23.26 31.43
C PHE A 848 -10.71 24.36 31.13
N ILE A 849 -10.21 25.54 30.76
CA ILE A 849 -11.04 26.66 30.35
C ILE A 849 -11.19 26.62 28.83
N ALA A 850 -12.41 26.35 28.36
CA ALA A 850 -12.75 26.42 26.94
C ALA A 850 -12.72 27.89 26.48
N GLY A 851 -11.76 28.21 25.60
CA GLY A 851 -11.46 29.58 25.20
C GLY A 851 -12.56 30.20 24.34
N ASN A 852 -13.38 31.09 24.93
CA ASN A 852 -14.22 32.01 24.17
C ASN A 852 -13.84 33.50 24.35
N ASP A 853 -13.20 33.91 25.45
CA ASP A 853 -12.93 35.35 25.71
C ASP A 853 -11.45 35.78 25.64
N HIS A 854 -10.48 34.86 25.72
CA HIS A 854 -9.06 35.24 25.92
C HIS A 854 -8.20 35.30 24.66
N TRP A 855 -8.53 34.58 23.57
CA TRP A 855 -7.69 34.53 22.36
C TRP A 855 -8.23 35.39 21.20
N THR A 856 -9.54 35.62 21.12
CA THR A 856 -10.16 36.52 20.13
C THR A 856 -9.83 38.00 20.36
N ARG A 857 -9.29 38.36 21.54
CA ARG A 857 -8.91 39.73 21.92
C ARG A 857 -7.39 39.98 22.01
N GLY A 858 -6.55 38.95 21.80
CA GLY A 858 -5.09 39.05 21.86
C GLY A 858 -4.41 38.79 20.50
N ASN A 859 -3.11 39.05 20.39
CA ASN A 859 -2.33 38.68 19.19
C ASN A 859 -2.33 37.15 19.02
N LEU A 860 -2.54 36.66 17.79
CA LEU A 860 -2.55 35.23 17.47
C LEU A 860 -1.21 34.58 17.85
N ARG A 861 -1.27 33.60 18.76
CA ARG A 861 -0.13 32.71 19.05
C ARG A 861 -0.25 31.44 18.21
N VAL A 862 0.87 30.98 17.66
CA VAL A 862 0.93 29.82 16.75
C VAL A 862 1.59 28.64 17.44
N ASN A 863 1.04 27.44 17.25
CA ASN A 863 1.63 26.20 17.75
C ASN A 863 2.85 25.76 16.92
N THR A 864 3.72 24.92 17.50
CA THR A 864 4.97 24.49 16.84
C THR A 864 4.88 23.06 16.33
N LEU A 865 5.36 22.84 15.10
CA LEU A 865 5.52 21.52 14.50
C LEU A 865 6.82 20.86 14.97
N ARG A 866 6.84 19.53 15.08
CA ARG A 866 8.06 18.77 15.36
C ARG A 866 9.07 18.98 14.22
N LEU A 867 10.32 19.30 14.55
CA LEU A 867 11.42 19.34 13.58
C LEU A 867 11.65 17.91 13.06
N SER A 868 11.53 17.72 11.74
CA SER A 868 11.73 16.46 11.03
C SER A 868 13.17 16.00 11.05
#